data_AF-A0A521VNB1-F1
#
_entry.id   AF-A0A521VNB1-F1
#
_cell.length_a   1.000
_cell.length_b   1.000
_cell.length_c   1.000
_cell.angle_alpha   90.00
_cell.angle_beta   90.00
_cell.angle_gamma   90.00
#
_symmetry.space_group_name_H-M   'P 1'
#
loop_
_entity.id
_entity.type
_entity.pdbx_description
1 polymer ?
#
loop_
_entity_poly.entity_id
_entity_poly.type
_entity_poly.pdbx_seq_one_letter_code
_entity_poly.pdbx_strand_id
1 'polypeptide(L)'
;MKKIITLVFPLFFGLQVFAQSAYQDAFELAGLYRRNGNSFKPLTRTDAADTTLLDLGRFLDILYRHYDTIWGPTPAPTANNIISSYNENPFFEKYQLPVGVNDVASETALKMAAESAITNKSALGALGTASPGISVAVLADGVAKFLVKRTKEELTVAFFEEFREVLASNDELEILFPGTRMILLGIGDQIYNFNAYIDSMREAFISDLKRLHNNLDELLTNNKVEVLKEDTPVNYISALFKATEMLAGKASLKEIITYLGRDAAFQNFNSTTEPQAITKVKSAMRLLYLISESVEGDGFDDRLWVAPVQFRKMLKDRLVLDFYLGLVYEKTKNTSFGSLKVADTFSTQNADEFLTTLNAFIELGEDLHGVTQRIHTGEYQQNDSLLYYEYFDYTQVALDLIKTTGKFVAVVSQKDSVLQQKLEEVTFVLGRISSITLDVRRKHYSNAIVHAGLLVNELILPEKDFSCPLLRYGAFMAAISESRNSNDVAAVMEAFALPRGSSYIKKHYPFNLSIGSYVGFNAGVETLSKLDSKDKTGLNAGMGAPIGVAFSWGGKSDAGHSPGSYTYYLSVVDIGAFTAFRFTNNDAVNDLPSLNFSNLFAPGAAFIYGLPKFPGSVGLFMQRGPSLRKVTSAGYEFDETNGWRFGIMASVDIPLFNMFTKGKKSGCSYSPE
;
A
#
# COMPACT_ATOMS: atom_id res chain seq x y z
N MET A 1 -42.92 -52.69 12.56
CA MET A 1 -42.65 -51.23 12.53
C MET A 1 -41.14 -51.01 12.59
N LYS A 2 -40.50 -51.05 11.42
CA LYS A 2 -39.05 -50.81 11.21
C LYS A 2 -38.99 -49.96 9.94
N LYS A 3 -38.79 -48.64 10.06
CA LYS A 3 -38.37 -47.71 8.98
C LYS A 3 -38.40 -46.21 9.32
N ILE A 4 -38.41 -45.82 10.60
CA ILE A 4 -38.28 -44.41 11.00
C ILE A 4 -37.16 -44.29 12.05
N ILE A 5 -35.91 -44.48 11.64
CA ILE A 5 -34.73 -44.24 12.53
C ILE A 5 -33.63 -43.44 11.82
N THR A 6 -33.61 -43.33 10.49
CA THR A 6 -32.47 -42.76 9.77
C THR A 6 -32.54 -41.25 9.46
N LEU A 7 -33.52 -40.52 10.01
CA LEU A 7 -33.78 -39.12 9.59
C LEU A 7 -33.87 -38.10 10.74
N VAL A 8 -33.63 -38.50 11.99
CA VAL A 8 -33.80 -37.61 13.16
C VAL A 8 -32.49 -36.96 13.63
N PHE A 9 -31.33 -37.50 13.25
CA PHE A 9 -30.03 -37.00 13.73
C PHE A 9 -29.61 -35.61 13.21
N PRO A 10 -29.93 -35.16 11.98
CA PRO A 10 -29.57 -33.82 11.54
C PRO A 10 -30.60 -32.73 11.88
N LEU A 11 -31.76 -33.08 12.44
CA LEU A 11 -32.90 -32.17 12.58
C LEU A 11 -33.01 -31.45 13.94
N PHE A 12 -32.14 -31.74 14.91
CA PHE A 12 -32.18 -31.15 16.26
C PHE A 12 -31.03 -30.19 16.61
N PHE A 13 -30.09 -29.92 15.69
CA PHE A 13 -28.94 -29.04 15.94
C PHE A 13 -29.20 -27.54 15.64
N GLY A 14 -30.46 -27.13 15.63
CA GLY A 14 -30.87 -25.76 15.30
C GLY A 14 -31.23 -24.92 16.52
N LEU A 15 -30.34 -24.75 17.50
CA LEU A 15 -30.48 -23.74 18.55
C LEU A 15 -29.09 -23.14 18.86
N GLN A 16 -29.01 -21.80 18.82
CA GLN A 16 -27.79 -21.03 19.07
C GLN A 16 -27.30 -21.20 20.51
N VAL A 17 -26.53 -22.25 20.77
CA VAL A 17 -25.57 -22.27 21.86
C VAL A 17 -24.47 -21.28 21.46
N PHE A 18 -24.10 -20.34 22.33
CA PHE A 18 -22.91 -19.51 22.10
C PHE A 18 -21.77 -20.45 21.66
N ALA A 19 -21.08 -20.15 20.57
CA ALA A 19 -19.97 -20.99 20.14
C ALA A 19 -18.96 -21.09 21.29
N GLN A 20 -18.93 -22.21 22.00
CA GLN A 20 -17.98 -22.43 23.08
C GLN A 20 -16.62 -22.76 22.45
N SER A 21 -15.59 -22.04 22.88
CA SER A 21 -14.22 -22.26 22.43
C SER A 21 -13.63 -23.53 23.04
N ALA A 22 -12.59 -24.09 22.41
CA ALA A 22 -11.88 -25.24 22.97
C ALA A 22 -11.30 -24.92 24.36
N TYR A 23 -10.94 -23.66 24.61
CA TYR A 23 -10.55 -23.16 25.93
C TYR A 23 -11.65 -23.38 26.98
N GLN A 24 -12.88 -22.92 26.71
CA GLN A 24 -14.00 -23.04 27.64
C GLN A 24 -14.37 -24.51 27.86
N ASP A 25 -14.41 -25.27 26.77
CA ASP A 25 -14.77 -26.68 26.77
C ASP A 25 -13.75 -27.55 27.51
N ALA A 26 -12.48 -27.18 27.49
CA ALA A 26 -11.46 -27.86 28.29
C ALA A 26 -11.72 -27.72 29.79
N PHE A 27 -12.17 -26.54 30.26
CA PHE A 27 -12.57 -26.36 31.67
C PHE A 27 -13.85 -27.12 31.99
N GLU A 28 -14.81 -27.17 31.07
CA GLU A 28 -16.04 -27.93 31.26
C GLU A 28 -15.78 -29.43 31.33
N LEU A 29 -14.94 -29.98 30.44
CA LEU A 29 -14.48 -31.37 30.47
C LEU A 29 -13.70 -31.69 31.75
N ALA A 30 -12.81 -30.80 32.20
CA ALA A 30 -12.11 -30.95 33.47
C ALA A 30 -13.08 -30.95 34.67
N GLY A 31 -14.09 -30.10 34.62
CA GLY A 31 -15.17 -30.08 35.60
C GLY A 31 -15.96 -31.40 35.63
N LEU A 32 -16.39 -31.88 34.46
CA LEU A 32 -17.08 -33.16 34.29
C LEU A 32 -16.25 -34.33 34.82
N TYR A 33 -14.98 -34.40 34.43
CA TYR A 33 -14.06 -35.45 34.87
C TYR A 33 -13.87 -35.46 36.40
N ARG A 34 -13.65 -34.28 37.01
CA ARG A 34 -13.48 -34.13 38.47
C ARG A 34 -14.76 -34.47 39.24
N ARG A 35 -15.93 -33.98 38.77
CA ARG A 35 -17.23 -34.26 39.40
C ARG A 35 -17.56 -35.75 39.39
N ASN A 36 -17.15 -36.47 38.35
CA ASN A 36 -17.35 -37.91 38.20
C ASN A 36 -16.21 -38.75 38.79
N GLY A 37 -15.54 -38.25 39.83
CA GLY A 37 -14.54 -39.02 40.58
C GLY A 37 -13.25 -39.29 39.79
N ASN A 38 -12.83 -38.35 38.94
CA ASN A 38 -11.70 -38.49 38.02
C ASN A 38 -11.91 -39.63 37.01
N SER A 39 -13.13 -39.72 36.48
CA SER A 39 -13.46 -40.68 35.45
C SER A 39 -14.56 -40.16 34.54
N PHE A 40 -14.51 -40.56 33.26
CA PHE A 40 -15.66 -40.47 32.38
C PHE A 40 -16.60 -41.70 32.52
N LYS A 41 -16.24 -42.68 33.35
CA LYS A 41 -17.10 -43.82 33.75
C LYS A 41 -17.89 -43.40 35.02
N PRO A 42 -19.23 -43.48 35.09
CA PRO A 42 -20.16 -44.25 34.28
C PRO A 42 -21.16 -43.35 33.51
N LEU A 43 -20.70 -42.63 32.48
CA LEU A 43 -21.60 -41.96 31.53
C LEU A 43 -22.27 -42.96 30.53
N THR A 44 -22.25 -44.27 30.84
CA THR A 44 -22.67 -45.36 29.94
C THR A 44 -23.80 -46.25 30.48
N ARG A 45 -24.30 -46.02 31.71
CA ARG A 45 -25.36 -46.84 32.29
C ARG A 45 -26.75 -46.27 32.00
N THR A 46 -27.64 -47.13 31.53
CA THR A 46 -29.05 -46.88 31.19
C THR A 46 -29.95 -46.48 32.36
N ASP A 47 -29.41 -46.44 33.58
CA ASP A 47 -30.19 -46.40 34.82
C ASP A 47 -29.80 -45.21 35.72
N ALA A 48 -28.98 -44.28 35.23
CA ALA A 48 -28.42 -43.19 36.02
C ALA A 48 -29.36 -41.97 36.10
N ALA A 49 -29.39 -41.32 37.28
CA ALA A 49 -30.16 -40.12 37.58
C ALA A 49 -29.97 -39.00 36.52
N ASP A 50 -30.96 -38.11 36.39
CA ASP A 50 -31.02 -37.02 35.39
C ASP A 50 -29.70 -36.24 35.21
N THR A 51 -28.93 -36.06 36.28
CA THR A 51 -27.65 -35.34 36.27
C THR A 51 -26.56 -36.04 35.44
N THR A 52 -26.54 -37.38 35.40
CA THR A 52 -25.55 -38.16 34.65
C THR A 52 -25.86 -38.19 33.16
N LEU A 53 -27.14 -38.17 32.79
CA LEU A 53 -27.56 -38.03 31.38
C LEU A 53 -27.25 -36.62 30.86
N LEU A 54 -27.46 -35.58 31.67
CA LEU A 54 -27.07 -34.22 31.31
C LEU A 54 -25.55 -34.07 31.14
N ASP A 55 -24.76 -34.64 32.05
CA ASP A 55 -23.29 -34.64 31.96
C ASP A 55 -22.78 -35.43 30.72
N LEU A 56 -23.45 -36.52 30.34
CA LEU A 56 -23.18 -37.26 29.10
C LEU A 56 -23.53 -36.42 27.87
N GLY A 57 -24.67 -35.73 27.88
CA GLY A 57 -25.11 -34.86 26.79
C GLY A 57 -24.12 -33.74 26.54
N ARG A 58 -23.67 -33.06 27.61
CA ARG A 58 -22.63 -32.03 27.56
C ARG A 58 -21.29 -32.57 27.06
N PHE A 59 -20.86 -33.72 27.58
CA PHE A 59 -19.64 -34.38 27.11
C PHE A 59 -19.67 -34.67 25.60
N LEU A 60 -20.76 -35.26 25.11
CA LEU A 60 -20.94 -35.58 23.69
C LEU A 60 -21.03 -34.32 22.81
N ASP A 61 -21.74 -33.28 23.28
CA ASP A 61 -21.83 -32.00 22.58
C ASP A 61 -20.45 -31.35 22.41
N ILE A 62 -19.67 -31.30 23.50
CA ILE A 62 -18.29 -30.78 23.46
C ILE A 62 -17.45 -31.55 22.44
N LEU A 63 -17.42 -32.89 22.51
CA LEU A 63 -16.61 -33.68 21.57
C LEU A 63 -17.06 -33.49 20.12
N TYR A 64 -18.38 -33.39 19.90
CA TYR A 64 -18.97 -33.16 18.57
C TYR A 64 -18.57 -31.80 17.98
N ARG A 65 -18.62 -30.72 18.76
CA ARG A 65 -18.26 -29.36 18.31
C ARG A 65 -16.82 -29.23 17.82
N HIS A 66 -15.90 -30.00 18.38
CA HIS A 66 -14.48 -30.01 18.00
C HIS A 66 -14.10 -31.18 17.09
N TYR A 67 -15.07 -32.02 16.72
CA TYR A 67 -14.86 -33.06 15.73
C TYR A 67 -14.70 -32.41 14.34
N ASP A 68 -13.61 -32.72 13.63
CA ASP A 68 -13.35 -32.12 12.32
C ASP A 68 -14.36 -32.59 11.26
N THR A 69 -15.42 -31.79 11.09
CA THR A 69 -16.43 -31.94 10.04
C THR A 69 -16.23 -30.98 8.88
N ILE A 70 -15.25 -30.07 8.97
CA ILE A 70 -15.11 -28.95 8.04
C ILE A 70 -14.14 -29.34 6.90
N TRP A 71 -13.09 -30.10 7.20
CA TRP A 71 -11.99 -30.33 6.27
C TRP A 71 -11.79 -31.82 5.94
N GLY A 72 -12.73 -32.43 5.21
CA GLY A 72 -12.56 -33.78 4.65
C GLY A 72 -13.89 -34.53 4.40
N PRO A 73 -13.87 -35.69 3.72
CA PRO A 73 -15.04 -36.57 3.61
C PRO A 73 -15.23 -37.31 4.94
N THR A 74 -15.73 -36.63 5.96
CA THR A 74 -16.13 -37.28 7.22
C THR A 74 -17.53 -37.87 7.03
N PRO A 75 -17.74 -39.20 7.18
CA PRO A 75 -19.09 -39.75 7.21
C PRO A 75 -19.90 -39.10 8.32
N ALA A 76 -21.23 -39.04 8.18
CA ALA A 76 -22.12 -38.45 9.18
C ALA A 76 -21.75 -38.97 10.59
N PRO A 77 -21.28 -38.10 11.51
CA PRO A 77 -20.68 -38.53 12.75
C PRO A 77 -21.73 -39.13 13.68
N THR A 78 -21.47 -40.35 14.18
CA THR A 78 -22.24 -40.98 15.27
C THR A 78 -21.52 -40.75 16.59
N ALA A 79 -22.24 -40.80 17.72
CA ALA A 79 -21.63 -40.68 19.05
C ALA A 79 -20.46 -41.67 19.25
N ASN A 80 -20.60 -42.90 18.77
CA ASN A 80 -19.57 -43.93 18.86
C ASN A 80 -18.36 -43.65 17.96
N ASN A 81 -18.56 -43.05 16.77
CA ASN A 81 -17.45 -42.66 15.88
C ASN A 81 -16.67 -41.47 16.46
N ILE A 82 -17.36 -40.50 17.07
CA ILE A 82 -16.74 -39.36 17.75
C ILE A 82 -15.88 -39.87 18.91
N ILE A 83 -16.47 -40.68 19.80
CA ILE A 83 -15.75 -41.26 20.95
C ILE A 83 -14.55 -42.09 20.50
N SER A 84 -14.70 -42.90 19.45
CA SER A 84 -13.58 -43.70 18.91
C SER A 84 -12.43 -42.81 18.43
N SER A 85 -12.73 -41.70 17.76
CA SER A 85 -11.71 -40.75 17.30
C SER A 85 -10.93 -40.13 18.47
N TYR A 86 -11.63 -39.71 19.53
CA TYR A 86 -10.99 -39.17 20.73
C TYR A 86 -10.28 -40.25 21.57
N ASN A 87 -10.59 -41.54 21.42
CA ASN A 87 -9.82 -42.62 22.05
C ASN A 87 -8.42 -42.77 21.43
N GLU A 88 -8.28 -42.46 20.13
CA GLU A 88 -6.99 -42.46 19.43
C GLU A 88 -6.20 -41.15 19.65
N ASN A 89 -6.81 -40.15 20.29
CA ASN A 89 -6.20 -38.86 20.55
C ASN A 89 -5.21 -38.96 21.73
N PRO A 90 -3.93 -38.59 21.54
CA PRO A 90 -2.86 -38.82 22.52
C PRO A 90 -3.06 -38.04 23.83
N PHE A 91 -3.90 -37.01 23.83
CA PHE A 91 -4.22 -36.24 25.04
C PHE A 91 -5.37 -36.83 25.83
N PHE A 92 -6.28 -37.55 25.17
CA PHE A 92 -7.46 -38.17 25.79
C PHE A 92 -7.27 -39.64 26.18
N GLU A 93 -6.38 -40.36 25.50
CA GLU A 93 -6.11 -41.80 25.71
C GLU A 93 -5.91 -42.14 27.20
N LYS A 94 -5.09 -41.36 27.91
CA LYS A 94 -4.77 -41.57 29.34
C LYS A 94 -5.95 -41.38 30.30
N TYR A 95 -7.04 -40.74 29.86
CA TYR A 95 -8.23 -40.49 30.68
C TYR A 95 -9.33 -41.55 30.51
N GLN A 96 -9.08 -42.59 29.71
CA GLN A 96 -9.96 -43.76 29.52
C GLN A 96 -11.40 -43.37 29.19
N LEU A 97 -11.61 -42.80 28.00
CA LEU A 97 -12.96 -42.48 27.51
C LEU A 97 -13.85 -43.74 27.46
N PRO A 98 -15.19 -43.56 27.45
CA PRO A 98 -16.12 -44.66 27.26
C PRO A 98 -15.82 -45.48 25.99
N VAL A 99 -16.09 -46.80 26.01
CA VAL A 99 -15.94 -47.69 24.84
C VAL A 99 -17.09 -47.50 23.83
N GLY A 100 -18.14 -46.79 24.24
CA GLY A 100 -19.31 -46.46 23.44
C GLY A 100 -20.48 -46.00 24.31
N VAL A 101 -21.52 -45.45 23.69
CA VAL A 101 -22.76 -45.00 24.32
C VAL A 101 -23.93 -45.73 23.68
N ASN A 102 -24.93 -46.12 24.47
CA ASN A 102 -26.17 -46.68 23.95
C ASN A 102 -26.93 -45.61 23.13
N ASP A 103 -27.32 -45.93 21.89
CA ASP A 103 -27.99 -45.02 20.96
C ASP A 103 -29.26 -44.34 21.53
N VAL A 104 -29.95 -44.98 22.48
CA VAL A 104 -31.14 -44.41 23.15
C VAL A 104 -30.77 -43.36 24.21
N ALA A 105 -29.65 -43.56 24.91
CA ALA A 105 -29.17 -42.65 25.95
C ALA A 105 -28.56 -41.37 25.36
N SER A 106 -27.89 -41.46 24.20
CA SER A 106 -27.35 -40.30 23.49
C SER A 106 -28.45 -39.38 22.94
N GLU A 107 -29.53 -39.94 22.36
CA GLU A 107 -30.65 -39.15 21.84
C GLU A 107 -31.44 -38.43 22.95
N THR A 108 -31.55 -39.06 24.13
CA THR A 108 -32.22 -38.47 25.30
C THR A 108 -31.37 -37.38 25.96
N ALA A 109 -30.06 -37.62 26.10
CA ALA A 109 -29.11 -36.67 26.68
C ALA A 109 -28.94 -35.39 25.82
N LEU A 110 -28.93 -35.52 24.49
CA LEU A 110 -28.88 -34.39 23.56
C LEU A 110 -30.14 -33.49 23.65
N LYS A 111 -31.32 -34.09 23.86
CA LYS A 111 -32.58 -33.35 24.05
C LYS A 111 -32.61 -32.55 25.35
N MET A 112 -32.09 -33.11 26.45
CA MET A 112 -32.07 -32.45 27.76
C MET A 112 -31.08 -31.27 27.83
N ALA A 113 -29.99 -31.32 27.06
CA ALA A 113 -29.03 -30.21 26.99
C ALA A 113 -29.61 -28.98 26.25
N ALA A 114 -30.42 -29.21 25.22
CA ALA A 114 -30.98 -28.17 24.35
C ALA A 114 -32.07 -27.30 25.02
N GLU A 115 -32.74 -27.79 26.06
CA GLU A 115 -33.87 -27.09 26.71
C GLU A 115 -33.43 -26.00 27.72
N SER A 116 -32.13 -25.86 28.01
CA SER A 116 -31.61 -25.00 29.09
C SER A 116 -31.15 -23.59 28.67
N ALA A 117 -31.29 -23.19 27.40
CA ALA A 117 -30.61 -22.01 26.83
C ALA A 117 -31.54 -20.96 26.16
N ILE A 118 -32.59 -20.48 26.83
CA ILE A 118 -33.45 -19.40 26.27
C ILE A 118 -33.71 -18.29 27.31
N THR A 119 -33.13 -17.09 27.07
CA THR A 119 -33.58 -15.71 27.39
C THR A 119 -32.34 -14.79 27.27
N ASN A 120 -32.29 -13.61 26.64
CA ASN A 120 -33.20 -12.70 25.95
C ASN A 120 -32.34 -11.84 24.97
N LYS A 121 -32.92 -11.36 23.86
CA LYS A 121 -32.35 -10.32 22.97
C LYS A 121 -33.43 -9.28 22.64
N SER A 122 -32.98 -8.09 22.20
CA SER A 122 -33.67 -6.96 21.52
C SER A 122 -33.65 -5.65 22.34
N ALA A 123 -33.55 -4.43 21.80
CA ALA A 123 -33.30 -3.87 20.45
C ALA A 123 -33.22 -2.32 20.59
N LEU A 124 -32.71 -1.62 19.55
CA LEU A 124 -33.06 -0.27 19.00
C LEU A 124 -31.80 0.33 18.34
N GLY A 125 -31.78 1.10 17.24
CA GLY A 125 -32.79 1.82 16.44
C GLY A 125 -32.06 2.94 15.66
N ALA A 126 -32.47 3.24 14.42
CA ALA A 126 -31.70 3.91 13.34
C ALA A 126 -31.86 5.46 13.20
N LEU A 127 -31.19 6.02 12.16
CA LEU A 127 -31.36 7.33 11.42
C LEU A 127 -30.20 8.36 11.63
N GLY A 128 -29.70 9.18 10.69
CA GLY A 128 -29.96 9.46 9.26
C GLY A 128 -29.33 10.83 8.82
N THR A 129 -28.60 10.85 7.68
CA THR A 129 -28.44 11.88 6.60
C THR A 129 -27.93 13.34 6.77
N ALA A 130 -27.02 13.72 5.85
CA ALA A 130 -27.00 14.87 4.91
C ALA A 130 -25.91 15.99 5.04
N SER A 131 -25.33 16.33 3.87
CA SER A 131 -24.31 17.36 3.54
C SER A 131 -24.96 18.64 2.98
N PRO A 132 -24.27 19.79 2.97
CA PRO A 132 -24.06 20.50 1.69
C PRO A 132 -22.72 21.27 1.55
N GLY A 133 -22.27 21.48 0.29
CA GLY A 133 -21.23 22.46 -0.13
C GLY A 133 -21.73 23.93 -0.04
N ILE A 134 -21.07 25.00 -0.49
CA ILE A 134 -20.20 25.35 -1.65
C ILE A 134 -19.57 26.75 -1.36
N SER A 135 -18.49 27.14 -2.10
CA SER A 135 -18.18 28.50 -2.67
C SER A 135 -16.66 28.80 -2.55
N VAL A 136 -15.84 28.98 -3.60
CA VAL A 136 -15.77 29.91 -4.77
C VAL A 136 -15.64 31.39 -4.40
N ALA A 137 -14.44 31.78 -3.95
CA ALA A 137 -13.90 33.15 -4.01
C ALA A 137 -12.37 33.11 -3.82
N VAL A 138 -11.59 33.37 -4.88
CA VAL A 138 -10.30 34.13 -4.93
C VAL A 138 -9.72 33.93 -6.34
N LEU A 139 -10.22 34.75 -7.26
CA LEU A 139 -9.74 34.96 -8.62
C LEU A 139 -8.93 36.28 -8.61
N ALA A 140 -7.86 36.34 -9.44
CA ALA A 140 -7.12 37.53 -9.88
C ALA A 140 -5.90 38.01 -9.07
N ASP A 141 -4.71 37.58 -9.50
CA ASP A 141 -3.46 38.38 -9.45
C ASP A 141 -2.58 38.03 -10.67
N GLY A 142 -3.20 38.15 -11.85
CA GLY A 142 -2.60 37.91 -13.15
C GLY A 142 -2.21 39.24 -13.78
N VAL A 143 -0.92 39.37 -14.10
CA VAL A 143 -0.35 40.04 -15.30
C VAL A 143 1.19 40.13 -15.17
N ALA A 144 1.77 40.10 -13.96
CA ALA A 144 3.24 40.06 -13.79
C ALA A 144 3.88 38.66 -14.00
N LYS A 145 3.07 37.59 -13.97
CA LYS A 145 3.49 36.20 -14.26
C LYS A 145 3.80 35.94 -15.75
N PHE A 146 3.56 36.87 -16.66
CA PHE A 146 3.46 36.62 -18.11
C PHE A 146 4.75 36.21 -18.85
N LEU A 147 5.96 36.55 -18.37
CA LEU A 147 7.20 36.27 -19.13
C LEU A 147 8.01 35.05 -18.65
N VAL A 148 7.78 34.55 -17.43
CA VAL A 148 8.30 33.25 -16.95
C VAL A 148 7.31 32.11 -17.29
N LYS A 149 6.04 32.44 -17.51
CA LYS A 149 4.96 31.50 -17.78
C LYS A 149 5.06 30.86 -19.17
N ARG A 150 5.61 31.53 -20.19
CA ARG A 150 5.58 31.00 -21.57
C ARG A 150 6.50 29.79 -21.83
N THR A 151 7.70 29.76 -21.25
CA THR A 151 8.59 28.58 -21.31
C THR A 151 8.12 27.45 -20.41
N LYS A 152 7.53 27.79 -19.25
CA LYS A 152 6.86 26.82 -18.37
C LYS A 152 5.59 26.25 -19.03
N GLU A 153 4.84 27.05 -19.79
CA GLU A 153 3.66 26.63 -20.54
C GLU A 153 4.02 25.61 -21.62
N GLU A 154 5.06 25.82 -22.44
CA GLU A 154 5.48 24.83 -23.44
C GLU A 154 5.92 23.49 -22.83
N LEU A 155 6.69 23.52 -21.74
CA LEU A 155 7.10 22.30 -21.01
C LEU A 155 5.92 21.61 -20.31
N THR A 156 4.98 22.40 -19.78
CA THR A 156 3.75 21.89 -19.15
C THR A 156 2.84 21.26 -20.21
N VAL A 157 2.70 21.89 -21.37
CA VAL A 157 1.94 21.35 -22.51
C VAL A 157 2.55 20.04 -23.01
N ALA A 158 3.88 19.99 -23.18
CA ALA A 158 4.56 18.75 -23.56
C ALA A 158 4.37 17.63 -22.53
N PHE A 159 4.42 17.96 -21.24
CA PHE A 159 4.13 17.01 -20.16
C PHE A 159 2.68 16.49 -20.21
N PHE A 160 1.70 17.37 -20.43
CA PHE A 160 0.30 16.97 -20.52
C PHE A 160 -0.02 16.18 -21.79
N GLU A 161 0.67 16.45 -22.91
CA GLU A 161 0.59 15.58 -24.09
C GLU A 161 1.16 14.18 -23.79
N GLU A 162 2.34 14.09 -23.18
CA GLU A 162 2.92 12.79 -22.78
C GLU A 162 2.00 12.04 -21.80
N PHE A 163 1.40 12.76 -20.85
CA PHE A 163 0.43 12.19 -19.91
C PHE A 163 -0.83 11.68 -20.62
N ARG A 164 -1.33 12.43 -21.61
CA ARG A 164 -2.47 12.01 -22.45
C ARG A 164 -2.16 10.75 -23.24
N GLU A 165 -1.00 10.71 -23.90
CA GLU A 165 -0.56 9.55 -24.66
C GLU A 165 -0.44 8.31 -23.77
N VAL A 166 0.09 8.46 -22.56
CA VAL A 166 0.22 7.35 -21.60
C VAL A 166 -1.14 6.86 -21.10
N LEU A 167 -2.08 7.74 -20.76
CA LEU A 167 -3.45 7.34 -20.39
C LEU A 167 -4.27 6.77 -21.56
N ALA A 168 -3.94 7.17 -22.80
CA ALA A 168 -4.59 6.65 -24.00
C ALA A 168 -4.09 5.25 -24.36
N SER A 169 -2.81 4.95 -24.11
CA SER A 169 -2.12 3.73 -24.53
C SER A 169 -2.01 2.64 -23.47
N ASN A 170 -2.42 2.93 -22.23
CA ASN A 170 -2.33 1.99 -21.11
C ASN A 170 -3.73 1.65 -20.55
N ASP A 171 -4.19 0.42 -20.84
CA ASP A 171 -5.49 -0.08 -20.42
C ASP A 171 -5.59 -0.23 -18.89
N GLU A 172 -4.46 -0.48 -18.21
CA GLU A 172 -4.43 -0.62 -16.74
C GLU A 172 -4.71 0.73 -16.04
N LEU A 173 -4.15 1.83 -16.56
CA LEU A 173 -4.40 3.18 -16.06
C LEU A 173 -5.83 3.67 -16.37
N GLU A 174 -6.48 3.13 -17.41
CA GLU A 174 -7.91 3.37 -17.65
C GLU A 174 -8.77 2.82 -16.51
N ILE A 175 -8.46 1.61 -16.02
CA ILE A 175 -9.18 1.00 -14.89
C ILE A 175 -8.91 1.80 -13.61
N LEU A 176 -7.66 2.24 -13.38
CA LEU A 176 -7.30 2.98 -12.17
C LEU A 176 -7.85 4.40 -12.13
N PHE A 177 -7.86 5.13 -13.25
CA PHE A 177 -8.24 6.55 -13.30
C PHE A 177 -9.26 6.87 -14.40
N PRO A 178 -10.45 6.23 -14.39
CA PRO A 178 -11.41 6.34 -15.48
C PRO A 178 -11.96 7.77 -15.63
N GLY A 179 -12.24 8.47 -14.53
CA GLY A 179 -12.73 9.84 -14.57
C GLY A 179 -11.66 10.81 -15.10
N THR A 180 -10.44 10.66 -14.63
CA THR A 180 -9.29 11.48 -15.05
C THR A 180 -9.01 11.30 -16.54
N ARG A 181 -9.02 10.06 -17.02
CA ARG A 181 -8.86 9.73 -18.45
C ARG A 181 -9.95 10.36 -19.29
N MET A 182 -11.22 10.29 -18.87
CA MET A 182 -12.33 10.90 -19.62
C MET A 182 -12.13 12.41 -19.81
N ILE A 183 -11.76 13.14 -18.75
CA ILE A 183 -11.49 14.57 -18.86
C ILE A 183 -10.30 14.84 -19.76
N LEU A 184 -9.20 14.13 -19.57
CA LEU A 184 -7.94 14.40 -20.24
C LEU A 184 -7.98 14.05 -21.74
N LEU A 185 -8.69 12.97 -22.13
CA LEU A 185 -8.98 12.66 -23.53
C LEU A 185 -10.02 13.61 -24.14
N GLY A 186 -11.02 14.05 -23.36
CA GLY A 186 -12.06 14.98 -23.80
C GLY A 186 -11.52 16.39 -24.13
N ILE A 187 -10.42 16.80 -23.50
CA ILE A 187 -9.71 18.05 -23.84
C ILE A 187 -9.11 17.97 -25.25
N GLY A 188 -8.67 16.80 -25.70
CA GLY A 188 -8.10 16.56 -27.03
C GLY A 188 -6.97 17.54 -27.36
N ASP A 189 -7.01 18.11 -28.57
CA ASP A 189 -6.00 19.05 -29.08
C ASP A 189 -6.00 20.41 -28.35
N GLN A 190 -6.91 20.64 -27.39
CA GLN A 190 -6.98 21.88 -26.59
C GLN A 190 -6.13 21.83 -25.31
N ILE A 191 -5.20 20.88 -25.19
CA ILE A 191 -4.37 20.69 -23.99
C ILE A 191 -3.54 21.93 -23.62
N TYR A 192 -3.28 22.81 -24.59
CA TYR A 192 -2.65 24.12 -24.37
C TYR A 192 -3.46 25.04 -23.45
N ASN A 193 -4.74 24.77 -23.24
CA ASN A 193 -5.62 25.46 -22.30
C ASN A 193 -5.83 24.68 -20.99
N PHE A 194 -4.86 23.86 -20.56
CA PHE A 194 -4.96 23.02 -19.35
C PHE A 194 -5.42 23.80 -18.09
N ASN A 195 -5.11 25.10 -18.00
CA ASN A 195 -5.56 25.97 -16.89
C ASN A 195 -7.08 26.03 -16.74
N ALA A 196 -7.84 25.88 -17.83
CA ALA A 196 -9.30 25.88 -17.80
C ALA A 196 -9.88 24.55 -17.27
N TYR A 197 -9.07 23.49 -17.25
CA TYR A 197 -9.52 22.13 -16.97
C TYR A 197 -8.82 21.49 -15.76
N ILE A 198 -7.77 22.12 -15.21
CA ILE A 198 -6.95 21.57 -14.12
C ILE A 198 -7.76 21.30 -12.85
N ASP A 199 -8.76 22.14 -12.55
CA ASP A 199 -9.66 21.92 -11.42
C ASP A 199 -10.59 20.72 -11.67
N SER A 200 -11.14 20.59 -12.87
CA SER A 200 -11.96 19.42 -13.26
C SER A 200 -11.14 18.13 -13.26
N MET A 201 -9.90 18.17 -13.74
CA MET A 201 -8.96 17.03 -13.70
C MET A 201 -8.61 16.67 -12.26
N ARG A 202 -8.38 17.67 -11.40
CA ARG A 202 -8.14 17.46 -9.97
C ARG A 202 -9.33 16.78 -9.30
N GLU A 203 -10.55 17.26 -9.55
CA GLU A 203 -11.76 16.69 -8.96
C GLU A 203 -12.02 15.26 -9.45
N ALA A 204 -11.82 15.01 -10.75
CA ALA A 204 -11.91 13.68 -11.34
C ALA A 204 -10.87 12.72 -10.72
N PHE A 205 -9.63 13.17 -10.58
CA PHE A 205 -8.55 12.37 -9.96
C PHE A 205 -8.83 12.09 -8.48
N ILE A 206 -9.32 13.06 -7.71
CA ILE A 206 -9.76 12.84 -6.32
C ILE A 206 -10.90 11.81 -6.27
N SER A 207 -11.83 11.84 -7.22
CA SER A 207 -12.91 10.85 -7.32
C SER A 207 -12.37 9.45 -7.63
N ASP A 208 -11.41 9.34 -8.54
CA ASP A 208 -10.74 8.07 -8.85
C ASP A 208 -9.95 7.55 -7.64
N LEU A 209 -9.22 8.42 -6.94
CA LEU A 209 -8.48 8.08 -5.72
C LEU A 209 -9.38 7.58 -4.59
N LYS A 210 -10.57 8.16 -4.43
CA LYS A 210 -11.59 7.66 -3.48
C LYS A 210 -12.07 6.26 -3.82
N ARG A 211 -11.94 5.84 -5.08
CA ARG A 211 -12.26 4.51 -5.58
C ARG A 211 -11.02 3.65 -5.81
N LEU A 212 -9.82 4.12 -5.46
CA LEU A 212 -8.56 3.44 -5.78
C LEU A 212 -8.50 2.01 -5.24
N HIS A 213 -9.09 1.77 -4.07
CA HIS A 213 -9.26 0.41 -3.53
C HIS A 213 -10.02 -0.49 -4.52
N ASN A 214 -11.22 -0.08 -4.91
CA ASN A 214 -12.07 -0.82 -5.84
C ASN A 214 -11.45 -0.94 -7.23
N ASN A 215 -10.81 0.13 -7.73
CA ASN A 215 -10.20 0.14 -9.05
C ASN A 215 -8.97 -0.78 -9.10
N LEU A 216 -8.19 -0.87 -8.02
CA LEU A 216 -7.09 -1.82 -7.90
C LEU A 216 -7.60 -3.27 -7.80
N ASP A 217 -8.69 -3.51 -7.06
CA ASP A 217 -9.34 -4.83 -7.02
C ASP A 217 -9.81 -5.23 -8.43
N GLU A 218 -10.50 -4.33 -9.13
CA GLU A 218 -10.96 -4.54 -10.50
C GLU A 218 -9.78 -4.82 -11.44
N LEU A 219 -8.71 -4.02 -11.39
CA LEU A 219 -7.53 -4.22 -12.23
C LEU A 219 -6.91 -5.60 -12.01
N LEU A 220 -6.72 -6.00 -10.75
CA LEU A 220 -5.95 -7.20 -10.41
C LEU A 220 -6.80 -8.48 -10.50
N THR A 221 -8.12 -8.38 -10.48
CA THR A 221 -9.03 -9.54 -10.45
C THR A 221 -9.88 -9.72 -11.70
N ASN A 222 -9.89 -8.73 -12.61
CA ASN A 222 -10.68 -8.81 -13.84
C ASN A 222 -9.99 -9.69 -14.90
N ASN A 223 -10.68 -10.73 -15.32
CA ASN A 223 -10.23 -11.72 -16.31
C ASN A 223 -9.95 -11.15 -17.72
N LYS A 224 -10.23 -9.86 -17.98
CA LYS A 224 -9.93 -9.21 -19.27
C LYS A 224 -8.48 -8.77 -19.39
N VAL A 225 -7.79 -8.52 -18.29
CA VAL A 225 -6.39 -8.08 -18.29
C VAL A 225 -5.61 -9.03 -17.38
N GLU A 226 -4.92 -9.99 -17.99
CA GLU A 226 -4.06 -10.91 -17.25
C GLU A 226 -2.77 -10.18 -16.88
N VAL A 227 -2.77 -9.59 -15.68
CA VAL A 227 -1.65 -8.79 -15.16
C VAL A 227 -0.89 -9.48 -14.05
N LEU A 228 -1.52 -10.39 -13.30
CA LEU A 228 -0.91 -11.02 -12.14
C LEU A 228 0.18 -12.03 -12.54
N LYS A 229 1.20 -12.16 -11.68
CA LYS A 229 2.20 -13.24 -11.79
C LYS A 229 1.52 -14.61 -11.73
N GLU A 230 2.06 -15.60 -12.46
CA GLU A 230 1.49 -16.96 -12.54
C GLU A 230 1.32 -17.65 -11.18
N ASP A 231 2.19 -17.33 -10.21
CA ASP A 231 2.17 -17.87 -8.85
C ASP A 231 1.17 -17.17 -7.92
N THR A 232 0.38 -16.24 -8.46
CA THR A 232 -0.50 -15.32 -7.72
C THR A 232 -1.93 -15.41 -8.26
N PRO A 233 -2.75 -16.35 -7.77
CA PRO A 233 -4.11 -16.56 -8.30
C PRO A 233 -5.07 -15.40 -8.00
N VAL A 234 -5.95 -15.09 -8.95
CA VAL A 234 -7.00 -14.05 -8.82
C VAL A 234 -7.86 -14.22 -7.57
N ASN A 235 -8.35 -15.43 -7.29
CA ASN A 235 -9.20 -15.70 -6.12
C ASN A 235 -8.48 -15.43 -4.79
N TYR A 236 -7.16 -15.59 -4.77
CA TYR A 236 -6.34 -15.30 -3.61
C TYR A 236 -6.20 -13.78 -3.42
N ILE A 237 -5.91 -13.02 -4.48
CA ILE A 237 -5.83 -11.56 -4.40
C ILE A 237 -7.19 -10.94 -4.05
N SER A 238 -8.28 -11.38 -4.69
CA SER A 238 -9.65 -10.92 -4.38
C SER A 238 -10.01 -11.15 -2.91
N ALA A 239 -9.54 -12.26 -2.31
CA ALA A 239 -9.74 -12.50 -0.89
C ALA A 239 -9.02 -11.46 -0.01
N LEU A 240 -7.80 -11.06 -0.37
CA LEU A 240 -7.06 -10.04 0.38
C LEU A 240 -7.73 -8.65 0.24
N PHE A 241 -8.21 -8.30 -0.96
CA PHE A 241 -9.01 -7.08 -1.15
C PHE A 241 -10.27 -7.09 -0.31
N LYS A 242 -11.03 -8.19 -0.31
CA LYS A 242 -12.24 -8.31 0.53
C LYS A 242 -11.93 -8.20 2.02
N ALA A 243 -10.84 -8.80 2.50
CA ALA A 243 -10.42 -8.70 3.89
C ALA A 243 -10.10 -7.25 4.29
N THR A 244 -9.45 -6.48 3.41
CA THR A 244 -9.21 -5.05 3.66
C THR A 244 -10.48 -4.19 3.56
N GLU A 245 -11.44 -4.56 2.71
CA GLU A 245 -12.76 -3.91 2.68
C GLU A 245 -13.51 -4.15 3.99
N MET A 246 -13.49 -5.39 4.51
CA MET A 246 -14.05 -5.73 5.82
C MET A 246 -13.38 -4.92 6.94
N LEU A 247 -12.04 -4.80 6.90
CA LEU A 247 -11.29 -3.98 7.85
C LEU A 247 -11.68 -2.50 7.78
N ALA A 248 -11.77 -1.95 6.56
CA ALA A 248 -12.20 -0.58 6.30
C ALA A 248 -13.66 -0.31 6.73
N GLY A 249 -14.50 -1.34 6.65
CA GLY A 249 -15.90 -1.39 7.09
C GLY A 249 -16.10 -1.69 8.57
N LYS A 250 -15.03 -1.73 9.38
CA LYS A 250 -15.06 -2.01 10.83
C LYS A 250 -15.59 -3.39 11.20
N ALA A 251 -15.45 -4.38 10.32
CA ALA A 251 -15.67 -5.77 10.71
C ALA A 251 -14.72 -6.15 11.86
N SER A 252 -15.18 -7.00 12.75
CA SER A 252 -14.35 -7.53 13.82
C SER A 252 -13.21 -8.36 13.22
N LEU A 253 -12.03 -8.31 13.86
CA LEU A 253 -10.90 -9.11 13.37
C LEU A 253 -11.20 -10.61 13.38
N LYS A 254 -12.07 -11.07 14.27
CA LYS A 254 -12.61 -12.44 14.27
C LYS A 254 -13.28 -12.78 12.94
N GLU A 255 -14.17 -11.92 12.44
CA GLU A 255 -14.87 -12.12 11.16
C GLU A 255 -13.87 -12.15 9.99
N ILE A 256 -12.85 -11.29 10.02
CA ILE A 256 -11.80 -11.26 8.98
C ILE A 256 -10.97 -12.56 8.99
N ILE A 257 -10.57 -13.03 10.17
CA ILE A 257 -9.83 -14.30 10.33
C ILE A 257 -10.70 -15.48 9.88
N THR A 258 -11.99 -15.49 10.24
CA THR A 258 -12.95 -16.51 9.76
C THR A 258 -13.09 -16.48 8.25
N TYR A 259 -13.22 -15.29 7.67
CA TYR A 259 -13.27 -15.15 6.22
C TYR A 259 -12.02 -15.70 5.54
N LEU A 260 -10.83 -15.24 5.93
CA LEU A 260 -9.57 -15.69 5.32
C LEU A 260 -9.30 -17.18 5.51
N GLY A 261 -9.66 -17.74 6.67
CA GLY A 261 -9.41 -19.13 7.01
C GLY A 261 -10.46 -20.12 6.52
N ARG A 262 -11.68 -19.68 6.23
CA ARG A 262 -12.80 -20.58 5.91
C ARG A 262 -13.64 -20.14 4.71
N ASP A 263 -14.10 -18.89 4.69
CA ASP A 263 -15.19 -18.47 3.80
C ASP A 263 -14.71 -17.88 2.46
N ALA A 264 -13.46 -17.43 2.39
CA ALA A 264 -12.89 -16.83 1.20
C ALA A 264 -12.89 -17.81 0.00
N ALA A 265 -13.14 -17.29 -1.19
CA ALA A 265 -13.25 -18.11 -2.40
C ALA A 265 -12.04 -19.02 -2.64
N PHE A 266 -10.82 -18.53 -2.36
CA PHE A 266 -9.61 -19.33 -2.52
C PHE A 266 -9.58 -20.55 -1.58
N GLN A 267 -10.22 -20.51 -0.40
CA GLN A 267 -10.27 -21.66 0.51
C GLN A 267 -11.01 -22.86 -0.08
N ASN A 268 -11.99 -22.62 -0.94
CA ASN A 268 -12.86 -23.65 -1.52
C ASN A 268 -12.54 -23.96 -2.99
N PHE A 269 -11.64 -23.19 -3.60
CA PHE A 269 -11.19 -23.42 -4.97
C PHE A 269 -10.22 -24.60 -5.03
N ASN A 270 -10.58 -25.67 -5.75
CA ASN A 270 -9.71 -26.83 -5.95
C ASN A 270 -9.40 -26.95 -7.44
N SER A 271 -8.14 -26.69 -7.83
CA SER A 271 -7.63 -26.91 -9.18
C SER A 271 -6.40 -27.82 -9.14
N THR A 272 -6.30 -28.74 -10.11
CA THR A 272 -5.10 -29.58 -10.31
C THR A 272 -3.87 -28.77 -10.72
N THR A 273 -4.04 -27.51 -11.12
CA THR A 273 -2.98 -26.58 -11.51
C THR A 273 -2.67 -25.53 -10.44
N GLU A 274 -3.27 -25.61 -9.25
CA GLU A 274 -3.02 -24.63 -8.20
C GLU A 274 -1.57 -24.68 -7.70
N PRO A 275 -0.86 -23.54 -7.57
CA PRO A 275 0.49 -23.53 -7.04
C PRO A 275 0.55 -24.10 -5.62
N GLN A 276 1.49 -25.01 -5.37
CA GLN A 276 1.63 -25.68 -4.07
C GLN A 276 1.79 -24.68 -2.90
N ALA A 277 2.44 -23.53 -3.16
CA ALA A 277 2.59 -22.46 -2.17
C ALA A 277 1.22 -21.90 -1.73
N ILE A 278 0.26 -21.76 -2.65
CA ILE A 278 -1.09 -21.26 -2.35
C ILE A 278 -1.88 -22.27 -1.53
N THR A 279 -1.79 -23.56 -1.84
CA THR A 279 -2.40 -24.60 -1.00
C THR A 279 -1.86 -24.58 0.43
N LYS A 280 -0.55 -24.31 0.61
CA LYS A 280 0.04 -24.13 1.94
C LYS A 280 -0.44 -22.84 2.63
N VAL A 281 -0.62 -21.74 1.90
CA VAL A 281 -1.23 -20.50 2.44
C VAL A 281 -2.67 -20.76 2.91
N LYS A 282 -3.47 -21.57 2.19
CA LYS A 282 -4.81 -21.98 2.66
C LYS A 282 -4.72 -22.68 4.01
N SER A 283 -3.86 -23.68 4.14
CA SER A 283 -3.64 -24.40 5.40
C SER A 283 -3.16 -23.45 6.52
N ALA A 284 -2.34 -22.45 6.19
CA ALA A 284 -1.86 -21.45 7.14
C ALA A 284 -3.01 -20.56 7.65
N MET A 285 -3.87 -20.07 6.76
CA MET A 285 -5.02 -19.25 7.15
C MET A 285 -6.09 -20.08 7.88
N ARG A 286 -6.28 -21.35 7.51
CA ARG A 286 -7.13 -22.30 8.26
C ARG A 286 -6.60 -22.51 9.67
N LEU A 287 -5.29 -22.70 9.81
CA LEU A 287 -4.66 -22.81 11.12
C LEU A 287 -4.93 -21.56 11.96
N LEU A 288 -4.70 -20.36 11.42
CA LEU A 288 -5.01 -19.11 12.13
C LEU A 288 -6.48 -19.05 12.60
N TYR A 289 -7.42 -19.42 11.72
CA TYR A 289 -8.83 -19.50 12.06
C TYR A 289 -9.11 -20.48 13.21
N LEU A 290 -8.60 -21.71 13.10
CA LEU A 290 -8.79 -22.75 14.12
C LEU A 290 -8.20 -22.34 15.48
N ILE A 291 -7.05 -21.65 15.47
CA ILE A 291 -6.45 -21.08 16.67
C ILE A 291 -7.32 -19.96 17.25
N SER A 292 -7.73 -19.01 16.42
CA SER A 292 -8.60 -17.91 16.84
C SER A 292 -9.89 -18.44 17.47
N GLU A 293 -10.50 -19.46 16.88
CA GLU A 293 -11.71 -20.11 17.38
C GLU A 293 -11.45 -20.90 18.67
N SER A 294 -10.29 -21.57 18.80
CA SER A 294 -9.97 -22.38 19.98
C SER A 294 -9.82 -21.56 21.26
N VAL A 295 -9.49 -20.28 21.15
CA VAL A 295 -9.30 -19.35 22.28
C VAL A 295 -10.27 -18.19 22.27
N GLU A 296 -11.40 -18.32 21.58
CA GLU A 296 -12.47 -17.32 21.60
C GLU A 296 -12.95 -17.07 23.04
N GLY A 297 -13.15 -15.79 23.35
CA GLY A 297 -13.67 -15.35 24.65
C GLY A 297 -15.13 -15.74 24.85
N ASP A 298 -15.62 -15.57 26.08
CA ASP A 298 -17.04 -15.75 26.44
C ASP A 298 -17.90 -14.53 26.07
N GLY A 299 -17.31 -13.52 25.42
CA GLY A 299 -17.97 -12.26 25.06
C GLY A 299 -18.17 -11.31 26.24
N PHE A 300 -17.69 -11.65 27.44
CA PHE A 300 -17.67 -10.71 28.57
C PHE A 300 -16.59 -9.65 28.31
N ASP A 301 -16.93 -8.39 28.60
CA ASP A 301 -16.08 -7.19 28.40
C ASP A 301 -15.64 -6.91 26.95
N ASP A 302 -16.42 -7.25 25.92
CA ASP A 302 -16.10 -6.99 24.49
C ASP A 302 -14.77 -7.58 24.01
N ARG A 303 -14.24 -8.59 24.71
CA ARG A 303 -13.01 -9.29 24.33
C ARG A 303 -13.31 -10.35 23.28
N LEU A 304 -12.58 -10.30 22.16
CA LEU A 304 -12.69 -11.31 21.11
C LEU A 304 -12.08 -12.66 21.54
N TRP A 305 -10.98 -12.62 22.30
CA TRP A 305 -10.26 -13.80 22.79
C TRP A 305 -10.11 -13.77 24.31
N VAL A 306 -9.81 -14.93 24.88
CA VAL A 306 -9.58 -15.11 26.32
C VAL A 306 -8.50 -14.15 26.84
N ALA A 307 -8.66 -13.66 28.07
CA ALA A 307 -7.65 -12.77 28.64
C ALA A 307 -6.32 -13.51 28.91
N PRO A 308 -5.15 -12.85 28.76
CA PRO A 308 -3.85 -13.49 28.98
C PRO A 308 -3.70 -14.14 30.37
N VAL A 309 -4.30 -13.54 31.41
CA VAL A 309 -4.29 -14.09 32.78
C VAL A 309 -5.08 -15.41 32.86
N GLN A 310 -6.24 -15.47 32.19
CA GLN A 310 -7.09 -16.65 32.11
C GLN A 310 -6.43 -17.78 31.31
N PHE A 311 -5.75 -17.44 30.21
CA PHE A 311 -4.96 -18.39 29.43
C PHE A 311 -3.80 -18.98 30.24
N ARG A 312 -3.01 -18.13 30.92
CA ARG A 312 -1.93 -18.58 31.82
C ARG A 312 -2.42 -19.47 32.96
N LYS A 313 -3.65 -19.31 33.41
CA LYS A 313 -4.27 -20.20 34.40
C LYS A 313 -4.49 -21.60 33.83
N MET A 314 -4.96 -21.72 32.59
CA MET A 314 -5.09 -22.99 31.88
C MET A 314 -3.73 -23.71 31.75
N LEU A 315 -2.67 -22.98 31.38
CA LEU A 315 -1.33 -23.57 31.23
C LEU A 315 -0.79 -24.22 32.52
N LYS A 316 -1.26 -23.76 33.70
CA LYS A 316 -0.88 -24.31 35.01
C LYS A 316 -1.71 -25.52 35.44
N ASP A 317 -2.87 -25.73 34.83
CA ASP A 317 -3.76 -26.85 35.13
C ASP A 317 -3.56 -27.96 34.08
N ARG A 318 -2.74 -28.95 34.42
CA ARG A 318 -2.35 -30.02 33.48
C ARG A 318 -3.55 -30.73 32.85
N LEU A 319 -4.61 -30.98 33.63
CA LEU A 319 -5.82 -31.66 33.15
C LEU A 319 -6.53 -30.82 32.09
N VAL A 320 -6.72 -29.52 32.37
CA VAL A 320 -7.38 -28.60 31.42
C VAL A 320 -6.51 -28.42 30.19
N LEU A 321 -5.18 -28.28 30.34
CA LEU A 321 -4.26 -28.17 29.22
C LEU A 321 -4.31 -29.41 28.32
N ASP A 322 -4.35 -30.61 28.89
CA ASP A 322 -4.46 -31.85 28.12
C ASP A 322 -5.79 -31.90 27.35
N PHE A 323 -6.92 -31.55 27.96
CA PHE A 323 -8.19 -31.48 27.24
C PHE A 323 -8.20 -30.40 26.16
N TYR A 324 -7.66 -29.22 26.42
CA TYR A 324 -7.52 -28.15 25.43
C TYR A 324 -6.72 -28.63 24.21
N LEU A 325 -5.52 -29.16 24.44
CA LEU A 325 -4.67 -29.69 23.36
C LEU A 325 -5.35 -30.83 22.61
N GLY A 326 -6.09 -31.70 23.32
CA GLY A 326 -6.84 -32.78 22.69
C GLY A 326 -7.97 -32.28 21.79
N LEU A 327 -8.74 -31.26 22.21
CA LEU A 327 -9.80 -30.67 21.38
C LEU A 327 -9.21 -29.98 20.13
N VAL A 328 -8.12 -29.22 20.29
CA VAL A 328 -7.42 -28.56 19.17
C VAL A 328 -6.76 -29.59 18.24
N TYR A 329 -6.17 -30.66 18.79
CA TYR A 329 -5.64 -31.79 18.03
C TYR A 329 -6.72 -32.39 17.12
N GLU A 330 -7.89 -32.69 17.68
CA GLU A 330 -8.99 -33.28 16.93
C GLU A 330 -9.44 -32.40 15.77
N LYS A 331 -9.59 -31.10 16.03
CA LYS A 331 -10.08 -30.12 15.05
C LYS A 331 -9.09 -29.84 13.92
N THR A 332 -7.80 -30.09 14.14
CA THR A 332 -6.71 -29.82 13.19
C THR A 332 -6.19 -31.07 12.49
N LYS A 333 -6.69 -32.27 12.81
CA LYS A 333 -6.16 -33.57 12.34
C LYS A 333 -6.12 -33.74 10.81
N ASN A 334 -6.99 -33.05 10.07
CA ASN A 334 -6.97 -33.05 8.60
C ASN A 334 -6.35 -31.80 7.99
N THR A 335 -5.84 -30.85 8.80
CA THR A 335 -5.07 -29.71 8.29
C THR A 335 -3.60 -30.12 8.14
N SER A 336 -3.04 -29.95 6.94
CA SER A 336 -1.66 -30.33 6.65
C SER A 336 -0.90 -29.30 5.82
N PHE A 337 0.43 -29.33 5.95
CA PHE A 337 1.40 -28.63 5.11
C PHE A 337 2.19 -29.68 4.33
N GLY A 338 1.69 -30.06 3.15
CA GLY A 338 2.21 -31.21 2.44
C GLY A 338 1.90 -32.50 3.20
N SER A 339 2.93 -33.29 3.53
CA SER A 339 2.79 -34.53 4.30
C SER A 339 2.73 -34.32 5.82
N LEU A 340 3.05 -33.12 6.32
CA LEU A 340 3.07 -32.82 7.75
C LEU A 340 1.68 -32.41 8.23
N LYS A 341 1.12 -33.13 9.21
CA LYS A 341 -0.16 -32.76 9.83
C LYS A 341 0.08 -31.76 10.96
N VAL A 342 -0.81 -30.79 11.10
CA VAL A 342 -0.74 -29.82 12.20
C VAL A 342 -0.80 -30.53 13.55
N ALA A 343 -1.74 -31.48 13.69
CA ALA A 343 -2.00 -32.19 14.94
C ALA A 343 -0.75 -32.90 15.53
N ASP A 344 0.15 -33.39 14.68
CA ASP A 344 1.40 -34.03 15.10
C ASP A 344 2.31 -33.07 15.87
N THR A 345 2.21 -31.76 15.64
CA THR A 345 3.01 -30.74 16.34
C THR A 345 2.78 -30.78 17.84
N PHE A 346 1.55 -31.06 18.27
CA PHE A 346 1.16 -31.00 19.68
C PHE A 346 1.72 -32.15 20.51
N SER A 347 2.03 -33.29 19.89
CA SER A 347 2.59 -34.47 20.56
C SER A 347 4.12 -34.55 20.50
N THR A 348 4.78 -33.52 19.93
CA THR A 348 6.25 -33.47 19.77
C THR A 348 6.88 -32.43 20.70
N GLN A 349 8.21 -32.31 20.64
CA GLN A 349 8.96 -31.24 21.33
C GLN A 349 8.56 -29.81 20.91
N ASN A 350 7.80 -29.65 19.82
CA ASN A 350 7.34 -28.35 19.33
C ASN A 350 6.08 -27.83 20.08
N ALA A 351 5.48 -28.63 20.97
CA ALA A 351 4.27 -28.24 21.70
C ALA A 351 4.48 -26.99 22.57
N ASP A 352 5.63 -26.87 23.24
CA ASP A 352 5.94 -25.72 24.09
C ASP A 352 6.12 -24.42 23.27
N GLU A 353 6.72 -24.53 22.08
CA GLU A 353 6.88 -23.41 21.15
C GLU A 353 5.52 -22.98 20.57
N PHE A 354 4.64 -23.94 20.30
CA PHE A 354 3.26 -23.67 19.89
C PHE A 354 2.48 -22.93 20.97
N LEU A 355 2.54 -23.39 22.23
CA LEU A 355 1.87 -22.72 23.36
C LEU A 355 2.44 -21.33 23.62
N THR A 356 3.74 -21.13 23.42
CA THR A 356 4.38 -19.82 23.48
C THR A 356 3.86 -18.89 22.39
N THR A 357 3.73 -19.40 21.17
CA THR A 357 3.16 -18.65 20.03
C THR A 357 1.69 -18.30 20.26
N LEU A 358 0.93 -19.24 20.84
CA LEU A 358 -0.46 -19.02 21.22
C LEU A 358 -0.62 -17.95 22.31
N ASN A 359 0.27 -17.95 23.33
CA ASN A 359 0.27 -16.88 24.32
C ASN A 359 0.52 -15.53 23.66
N ALA A 360 1.47 -15.44 22.71
CA ALA A 360 1.74 -14.19 21.99
C ALA A 360 0.55 -13.71 21.14
N PHE A 361 -0.19 -14.63 20.52
CA PHE A 361 -1.45 -14.31 19.82
C PHE A 361 -2.49 -13.73 20.79
N ILE A 362 -2.63 -14.30 21.98
CA ILE A 362 -3.57 -13.84 23.00
C ILE A 362 -3.19 -12.46 23.56
N GLU A 363 -1.90 -12.18 23.77
CA GLU A 363 -1.43 -10.84 24.19
C GLU A 363 -1.74 -9.79 23.12
N LEU A 364 -1.58 -10.09 21.83
CA LEU A 364 -2.00 -9.17 20.76
C LEU A 364 -3.53 -8.99 20.73
N GLY A 365 -4.29 -10.01 21.12
CA GLY A 365 -5.73 -9.90 21.33
C GLY A 365 -6.10 -8.92 22.46
N GLU A 366 -5.29 -8.86 23.53
CA GLU A 366 -5.41 -7.87 24.60
C GLU A 366 -5.15 -6.45 24.08
N ASP A 367 -4.10 -6.27 23.27
CA ASP A 367 -3.77 -4.98 22.66
C ASP A 367 -4.92 -4.50 21.76
N LEU A 368 -5.51 -5.41 20.98
CA LEU A 368 -6.67 -5.10 20.12
C LEU A 368 -7.88 -4.70 20.95
N HIS A 369 -8.15 -5.40 22.06
CA HIS A 369 -9.20 -5.01 23.00
C HIS A 369 -8.94 -3.60 23.54
N GLY A 370 -7.71 -3.27 23.94
CA GLY A 370 -7.34 -1.94 24.38
C GLY A 370 -7.58 -0.84 23.32
N VAL A 371 -7.22 -1.09 22.06
CA VAL A 371 -7.52 -0.18 20.94
C VAL A 371 -9.04 -0.02 20.77
N THR A 372 -9.77 -1.13 20.78
CA THR A 372 -11.23 -1.15 20.57
C THR A 372 -11.96 -0.40 21.69
N GLN A 373 -11.51 -0.52 22.93
CA GLN A 373 -12.04 0.25 24.05
C GLN A 373 -11.81 1.76 23.88
N ARG A 374 -10.62 2.20 23.43
CA ARG A 374 -10.37 3.63 23.12
C ARG A 374 -11.27 4.17 22.00
N ILE A 375 -11.62 3.32 21.03
CA ILE A 375 -12.60 3.64 19.98
C ILE A 375 -13.99 3.79 20.59
N HIS A 376 -14.42 2.86 21.43
CA HIS A 376 -15.74 2.89 22.09
C HIS A 376 -15.91 4.07 23.04
N THR A 377 -14.87 4.44 23.80
CA THR A 377 -14.90 5.58 24.72
C THR A 377 -14.81 6.93 24.02
N GLY A 378 -14.62 6.95 22.70
CA GLY A 378 -14.55 8.17 21.90
C GLY A 378 -13.25 8.96 22.10
N GLU A 379 -12.19 8.35 22.64
CA GLU A 379 -10.89 9.01 22.84
C GLU A 379 -10.36 9.59 21.53
N TYR A 380 -10.56 8.88 20.42
CA TYR A 380 -10.14 9.31 19.09
C TYR A 380 -11.02 10.40 18.46
N GLN A 381 -12.20 10.68 19.02
CA GLN A 381 -13.16 11.65 18.46
C GLN A 381 -12.94 13.08 18.98
N GLN A 382 -11.94 13.28 19.85
CA GLN A 382 -11.65 14.59 20.44
C GLN A 382 -11.06 15.61 19.43
N ASN A 383 -10.49 15.14 18.31
CA ASN A 383 -9.96 15.98 17.23
C ASN A 383 -9.87 15.17 15.92
N ASP A 384 -10.12 15.79 14.77
CA ASP A 384 -9.94 15.23 13.42
C ASP A 384 -8.60 14.51 13.22
N SER A 385 -7.52 14.96 13.87
CA SER A 385 -6.21 14.30 13.80
C SER A 385 -6.20 12.93 14.47
N LEU A 386 -6.97 12.75 15.55
CA LEU A 386 -7.08 11.52 16.34
C LEU A 386 -7.97 10.47 15.66
N LEU A 387 -8.96 10.89 14.87
CA LEU A 387 -9.87 9.98 14.15
C LEU A 387 -9.14 9.07 13.15
N TYR A 388 -8.00 9.51 12.62
CA TYR A 388 -7.15 8.69 11.74
C TYR A 388 -6.27 7.70 12.50
N TYR A 389 -5.90 8.02 13.75
CA TYR A 389 -5.14 7.12 14.61
C TYR A 389 -6.00 5.93 15.06
N GLU A 390 -7.32 6.10 15.24
CA GLU A 390 -8.25 4.98 15.48
C GLU A 390 -8.09 3.88 14.42
N TYR A 391 -8.20 4.26 13.14
CA TYR A 391 -8.11 3.29 12.06
C TYR A 391 -6.70 2.72 11.92
N PHE A 392 -5.67 3.56 12.08
CA PHE A 392 -4.28 3.12 12.00
C PHE A 392 -3.93 2.11 13.09
N ASP A 393 -4.19 2.43 14.36
CA ASP A 393 -3.87 1.57 15.50
C ASP A 393 -4.60 0.23 15.40
N TYR A 394 -5.89 0.24 15.05
CA TYR A 394 -6.66 -0.98 14.85
C TYR A 394 -6.09 -1.83 13.71
N THR A 395 -5.76 -1.21 12.57
CA THR A 395 -5.18 -1.91 11.42
C THR A 395 -3.82 -2.50 11.75
N GLN A 396 -2.95 -1.79 12.47
CA GLN A 396 -1.63 -2.30 12.83
C GLN A 396 -1.73 -3.55 13.70
N VAL A 397 -2.54 -3.51 14.77
CA VAL A 397 -2.74 -4.68 15.63
C VAL A 397 -3.38 -5.84 14.86
N ALA A 398 -4.31 -5.56 13.94
CA ALA A 398 -4.91 -6.57 13.08
C ALA A 398 -3.87 -7.25 12.15
N LEU A 399 -2.98 -6.48 11.54
CA LEU A 399 -1.90 -7.02 10.71
C LEU A 399 -0.88 -7.82 11.53
N ASP A 400 -0.55 -7.37 12.75
CA ASP A 400 0.33 -8.11 13.66
C ASP A 400 -0.27 -9.45 14.09
N LEU A 401 -1.59 -9.50 14.32
CA LEU A 401 -2.32 -10.74 14.58
C LEU A 401 -2.27 -11.67 13.38
N ILE A 402 -2.54 -11.19 12.16
CA ILE A 402 -2.42 -12.01 10.93
C ILE A 402 -0.98 -12.50 10.73
N LYS A 403 0.02 -11.68 11.07
CA LYS A 403 1.44 -12.04 10.97
C LYS A 403 1.83 -13.20 11.92
N THR A 404 1.07 -13.44 12.99
CA THR A 404 1.30 -14.62 13.86
C THR A 404 1.15 -15.95 13.11
N THR A 405 0.42 -15.98 11.99
CA THR A 405 0.33 -17.16 11.12
C THR A 405 1.71 -17.68 10.71
N GLY A 406 2.64 -16.79 10.35
CA GLY A 406 4.02 -17.17 10.02
C GLY A 406 4.74 -17.86 11.17
N LYS A 407 4.48 -17.43 12.42
CA LYS A 407 5.03 -18.06 13.63
C LYS A 407 4.44 -19.45 13.85
N PHE A 408 3.11 -19.58 13.78
CA PHE A 408 2.46 -20.90 13.91
C PHE A 408 2.95 -21.89 12.85
N VAL A 409 3.06 -21.43 11.60
CA VAL A 409 3.61 -22.22 10.50
C VAL A 409 5.06 -22.61 10.76
N ALA A 410 5.89 -21.71 11.30
CA ALA A 410 7.28 -22.02 11.62
C ALA A 410 7.39 -23.16 12.66
N VAL A 411 6.49 -23.21 13.64
CA VAL A 411 6.44 -24.29 14.63
C VAL A 411 6.06 -25.64 13.99
N VAL A 412 5.12 -25.63 13.04
CA VAL A 412 4.58 -26.84 12.40
C VAL A 412 5.51 -27.37 11.30
N SER A 413 5.96 -26.51 10.38
CA SER A 413 6.57 -26.91 9.11
C SER A 413 8.04 -26.51 8.96
N GLN A 414 8.69 -26.02 10.02
CA GLN A 414 10.11 -25.63 10.13
C GLN A 414 10.88 -25.52 8.79
N LYS A 415 11.27 -24.29 8.39
CA LYS A 415 12.14 -23.98 7.22
C LYS A 415 11.50 -23.95 5.83
N ASP A 416 10.18 -23.81 5.72
CA ASP A 416 9.54 -23.53 4.42
C ASP A 416 9.65 -22.04 4.05
N SER A 417 10.78 -21.63 3.46
CA SER A 417 11.05 -20.23 3.11
C SER A 417 10.07 -19.67 2.07
N VAL A 418 9.58 -20.51 1.16
CA VAL A 418 8.63 -20.12 0.11
C VAL A 418 7.28 -19.80 0.74
N LEU A 419 6.80 -20.64 1.67
CA LEU A 419 5.58 -20.37 2.42
C LEU A 419 5.72 -19.10 3.27
N GLN A 420 6.86 -18.91 3.95
CA GLN A 420 7.09 -17.68 4.73
C GLN A 420 7.06 -16.43 3.85
N GLN A 421 7.69 -16.46 2.67
CA GLN A 421 7.62 -15.36 1.71
C GLN A 421 6.19 -15.08 1.26
N LYS A 422 5.38 -16.12 0.99
CA LYS A 422 3.96 -15.92 0.64
C LYS A 422 3.11 -15.40 1.80
N LEU A 423 3.44 -15.74 3.05
CA LEU A 423 2.78 -15.14 4.22
C LEU A 423 3.19 -13.68 4.44
N GLU A 424 4.43 -13.33 4.12
CA GLU A 424 4.87 -11.93 4.08
C GLU A 424 4.13 -11.16 2.99
N GLU A 425 3.94 -11.75 1.80
CA GLU A 425 3.14 -11.18 0.71
C GLU A 425 1.69 -10.91 1.17
N VAL A 426 1.04 -11.82 1.89
CA VAL A 426 -0.30 -11.58 2.49
C VAL A 426 -0.28 -10.32 3.35
N THR A 427 0.66 -10.20 4.29
CA THR A 427 0.74 -9.03 5.18
C THR A 427 1.13 -7.75 4.42
N PHE A 428 1.94 -7.86 3.38
CA PHE A 428 2.31 -6.76 2.51
C PHE A 428 1.09 -6.22 1.77
N VAL A 429 0.32 -7.08 1.11
CA VAL A 429 -0.88 -6.69 0.34
C VAL A 429 -1.92 -6.06 1.26
N LEU A 430 -2.26 -6.72 2.38
CA LEU A 430 -3.21 -6.20 3.35
C LEU A 430 -2.75 -4.85 3.93
N GLY A 431 -1.45 -4.73 4.25
CA GLY A 431 -0.86 -3.50 4.76
C GLY A 431 -0.91 -2.36 3.76
N ARG A 432 -0.54 -2.59 2.50
CA ARG A 432 -0.54 -1.57 1.45
C ARG A 432 -1.93 -1.07 1.12
N ILE A 433 -2.90 -1.95 0.95
CA ILE A 433 -4.29 -1.56 0.67
C ILE A 433 -4.89 -0.78 1.85
N SER A 434 -4.56 -1.19 3.08
CA SER A 434 -4.97 -0.46 4.29
C SER A 434 -4.33 0.93 4.37
N SER A 435 -3.05 1.07 4.02
CA SER A 435 -2.36 2.36 3.92
C SER A 435 -2.97 3.25 2.85
N ILE A 436 -3.28 2.72 1.66
CA ILE A 436 -3.99 3.45 0.60
C ILE A 436 -5.31 4.02 1.14
N THR A 437 -6.11 3.19 1.81
CA THR A 437 -7.39 3.61 2.39
C THR A 437 -7.21 4.71 3.42
N LEU A 438 -6.21 4.60 4.30
CA LEU A 438 -5.89 5.62 5.30
C LEU A 438 -5.43 6.92 4.65
N ASP A 439 -4.49 6.86 3.71
CA ASP A 439 -3.92 8.02 3.05
C ASP A 439 -4.96 8.78 2.23
N VAL A 440 -5.85 8.08 1.52
CA VAL A 440 -6.98 8.69 0.81
C VAL A 440 -7.92 9.41 1.79
N ARG A 441 -8.22 8.80 2.95
CA ARG A 441 -9.04 9.44 4.01
C ARG A 441 -8.36 10.67 4.61
N ARG A 442 -7.03 10.65 4.72
CA ARG A 442 -6.19 11.78 5.19
C ARG A 442 -5.90 12.83 4.12
N LYS A 443 -6.33 12.60 2.88
CA LYS A 443 -5.98 13.40 1.69
C LYS A 443 -4.47 13.44 1.43
N HIS A 444 -3.73 12.41 1.85
CA HIS A 444 -2.33 12.16 1.50
C HIS A 444 -2.26 11.34 0.20
N TYR A 445 -2.86 11.87 -0.86
CA TYR A 445 -2.97 11.25 -2.17
C TYR A 445 -1.62 10.82 -2.76
N SER A 446 -0.55 11.56 -2.51
CA SER A 446 0.80 11.23 -3.01
C SER A 446 1.28 9.91 -2.41
N ASN A 447 1.03 9.69 -1.11
CA ASN A 447 1.37 8.43 -0.44
C ASN A 447 0.49 7.27 -0.93
N ALA A 448 -0.81 7.52 -1.17
CA ALA A 448 -1.72 6.52 -1.72
C ALA A 448 -1.23 6.00 -3.09
N ILE A 449 -0.75 6.90 -3.98
CA ILE A 449 -0.16 6.52 -5.26
C ILE A 449 1.13 5.73 -5.09
N VAL A 450 1.99 6.11 -4.14
CA VAL A 450 3.21 5.34 -3.84
C VAL A 450 2.86 3.93 -3.39
N HIS A 451 1.90 3.76 -2.49
CA HIS A 451 1.46 2.44 -2.04
C HIS A 451 0.83 1.62 -3.17
N ALA A 452 0.04 2.25 -4.05
CA ALA A 452 -0.51 1.59 -5.23
C ALA A 452 0.58 1.13 -6.21
N GLY A 453 1.58 1.99 -6.47
CA GLY A 453 2.73 1.65 -7.33
C GLY A 453 3.57 0.50 -6.78
N LEU A 454 3.82 0.49 -5.46
CA LEU A 454 4.51 -0.62 -4.81
C LEU A 454 3.71 -1.92 -4.86
N LEU A 455 2.38 -1.85 -4.69
CA LEU A 455 1.50 -3.02 -4.79
C LEU A 455 1.50 -3.60 -6.20
N VAL A 456 1.36 -2.75 -7.22
CA VAL A 456 1.41 -3.13 -8.63
C VAL A 456 2.75 -3.78 -8.96
N ASN A 457 3.87 -3.14 -8.60
CA ASN A 457 5.21 -3.68 -8.87
C ASN A 457 5.46 -5.05 -8.20
N GLU A 458 4.83 -5.31 -7.04
CA GLU A 458 4.96 -6.60 -6.35
C GLU A 458 4.10 -7.69 -6.99
N LEU A 459 2.90 -7.38 -7.46
CA LEU A 459 1.91 -8.39 -7.88
C LEU A 459 1.85 -8.63 -9.39
N ILE A 460 2.22 -7.64 -10.19
CA ILE A 460 2.05 -7.66 -11.65
C ILE A 460 3.30 -8.26 -12.34
N LEU A 461 3.07 -8.88 -13.49
CA LEU A 461 4.10 -9.37 -14.40
C LEU A 461 5.04 -8.23 -14.84
N PRO A 462 6.37 -8.41 -14.81
CA PRO A 462 7.32 -7.35 -15.17
C PRO A 462 7.08 -6.70 -16.54
N GLU A 463 6.59 -7.46 -17.52
CA GLU A 463 6.26 -6.98 -18.86
C GLU A 463 4.97 -6.16 -18.94
N LYS A 464 4.09 -6.27 -17.93
CA LYS A 464 2.87 -5.48 -17.76
C LYS A 464 3.03 -4.37 -16.72
N ASP A 465 4.23 -4.20 -16.17
CA ASP A 465 4.45 -3.24 -15.09
C ASP A 465 4.29 -1.79 -15.59
N PHE A 466 3.31 -1.11 -15.01
CA PHE A 466 3.03 0.31 -15.22
C PHE A 466 3.25 1.13 -13.94
N SER A 467 3.96 0.57 -12.94
CA SER A 467 4.29 1.25 -11.68
C SER A 467 5.00 2.59 -11.93
N CYS A 468 5.90 2.65 -12.92
CA CYS A 468 6.62 3.87 -13.28
C CYS A 468 5.72 5.00 -13.81
N PRO A 469 4.90 4.80 -14.85
CA PRO A 469 3.95 5.83 -15.28
C PRO A 469 2.91 6.16 -14.19
N LEU A 470 2.45 5.18 -13.41
CA LEU A 470 1.60 5.42 -12.24
C LEU A 470 2.27 6.36 -11.22
N LEU A 471 3.53 6.09 -10.86
CA LEU A 471 4.28 6.93 -9.92
C LEU A 471 4.60 8.31 -10.51
N ARG A 472 4.90 8.42 -11.80
CA ARG A 472 5.21 9.70 -12.43
C ARG A 472 3.99 10.59 -12.57
N TYR A 473 2.93 10.09 -13.20
CA TYR A 473 1.75 10.88 -13.54
C TYR A 473 0.70 10.88 -12.43
N GLY A 474 0.55 9.75 -11.73
CA GLY A 474 -0.29 9.68 -10.54
C GLY A 474 0.24 10.56 -9.42
N ALA A 475 1.55 10.58 -9.14
CA ALA A 475 2.10 11.46 -8.10
C ALA A 475 2.02 12.94 -8.49
N PHE A 476 2.15 13.27 -9.78
CA PHE A 476 1.87 14.62 -10.28
C PHE A 476 0.44 15.03 -9.94
N MET A 477 -0.55 14.25 -10.37
CA MET A 477 -1.97 14.57 -10.12
C MET A 477 -2.33 14.53 -8.64
N ALA A 478 -1.67 13.68 -7.85
CA ALA A 478 -1.83 13.65 -6.41
C ALA A 478 -1.31 14.93 -5.75
N ALA A 479 -0.11 15.39 -6.13
CA ALA A 479 0.45 16.64 -5.63
C ALA A 479 -0.40 17.87 -6.05
N ILE A 480 -0.96 17.86 -7.27
CA ILE A 480 -1.95 18.86 -7.71
C ILE A 480 -3.23 18.79 -6.84
N SER A 481 -3.66 17.59 -6.44
CA SER A 481 -4.85 17.36 -5.60
C SER A 481 -4.67 17.75 -4.14
N GLU A 482 -3.45 17.69 -3.63
CA GLU A 482 -3.06 18.12 -2.28
C GLU A 482 -2.81 19.63 -2.20
N SER A 483 -2.55 20.28 -3.34
CA SER A 483 -2.25 21.70 -3.44
C SER A 483 -3.43 22.56 -2.97
N ARG A 484 -3.16 23.49 -2.05
CA ARG A 484 -4.20 24.32 -1.41
C ARG A 484 -4.43 25.65 -2.12
N ASN A 485 -3.41 26.11 -2.83
CA ASN A 485 -3.43 27.42 -3.50
C ASN A 485 -2.68 27.38 -4.84
N SER A 486 -2.78 28.45 -5.62
CA SER A 486 -2.17 28.55 -6.95
C SER A 486 -0.64 28.52 -6.95
N ASN A 487 0.02 28.89 -5.85
CA ASN A 487 1.47 28.83 -5.75
C ASN A 487 1.95 27.39 -5.53
N ASP A 488 1.21 26.60 -4.75
CA ASP A 488 1.47 25.16 -4.60
C ASP A 488 1.35 24.45 -5.96
N VAL A 489 0.27 24.72 -6.70
CA VAL A 489 0.05 24.17 -8.05
C VAL A 489 1.19 24.56 -9.01
N ALA A 490 1.62 25.82 -8.98
CA ALA A 490 2.73 26.29 -9.80
C ALA A 490 4.06 25.60 -9.43
N ALA A 491 4.32 25.39 -8.13
CA ALA A 491 5.49 24.69 -7.64
C ALA A 491 5.48 23.20 -8.04
N VAL A 492 4.32 22.55 -8.02
CA VAL A 492 4.15 21.17 -8.51
C VAL A 492 4.38 21.10 -10.02
N MET A 493 3.79 22.00 -10.80
CA MET A 493 4.05 22.06 -12.25
C MET A 493 5.53 22.25 -12.54
N GLU A 494 6.20 23.15 -11.83
CA GLU A 494 7.64 23.37 -11.97
C GLU A 494 8.46 22.13 -11.59
N ALA A 495 8.06 21.42 -10.54
CA ALA A 495 8.72 20.22 -10.05
C ALA A 495 8.70 19.05 -11.04
N PHE A 496 7.62 18.91 -11.81
CA PHE A 496 7.37 17.79 -12.74
C PHE A 496 7.62 18.15 -14.21
N ALA A 497 7.40 19.41 -14.61
CA ALA A 497 7.60 19.87 -15.99
C ALA A 497 9.05 20.31 -16.28
N LEU A 498 9.82 20.75 -15.28
CA LEU A 498 11.24 21.03 -15.49
C LEU A 498 12.05 19.72 -15.44
N PRO A 499 12.89 19.44 -16.45
CA PRO A 499 13.72 18.24 -16.44
C PRO A 499 14.77 18.34 -15.31
N ARG A 500 14.47 17.74 -14.15
CA ARG A 500 15.46 17.59 -13.07
C ARG A 500 16.61 16.71 -13.56
N GLY A 501 17.84 17.16 -13.33
CA GLY A 501 19.05 16.37 -13.58
C GLY A 501 19.78 16.64 -14.90
N SER A 502 19.61 17.79 -15.56
CA SER A 502 20.37 18.10 -16.78
C SER A 502 21.89 18.18 -16.57
N SER A 503 22.35 18.83 -15.50
CA SER A 503 23.76 18.90 -15.14
C SER A 503 24.29 17.50 -14.85
N TYR A 504 23.45 16.65 -14.23
CA TYR A 504 23.76 15.23 -14.05
C TYR A 504 23.88 14.51 -15.40
N ILE A 505 22.94 14.73 -16.33
CA ILE A 505 22.94 14.12 -17.66
C ILE A 505 24.21 14.49 -18.43
N LYS A 506 24.59 15.77 -18.46
CA LYS A 506 25.80 16.25 -19.14
C LYS A 506 27.10 15.64 -18.60
N LYS A 507 27.11 15.24 -17.32
CA LYS A 507 28.29 14.64 -16.63
C LYS A 507 28.36 13.13 -16.74
N HIS A 508 27.22 12.44 -16.77
CA HIS A 508 27.17 10.98 -16.63
C HIS A 508 26.89 10.25 -17.94
N TYR A 509 26.50 10.96 -19.01
CA TYR A 509 26.27 10.33 -20.31
C TYR A 509 27.38 10.65 -21.32
N PRO A 510 27.73 9.69 -22.20
CA PRO A 510 28.76 9.87 -23.22
C PRO A 510 28.53 11.07 -24.15
N PHE A 511 27.27 11.44 -24.39
CA PHE A 511 26.93 12.63 -25.18
C PHE A 511 25.52 13.12 -24.85
N ASN A 512 25.36 14.44 -24.79
CA ASN A 512 24.10 15.14 -24.59
C ASN A 512 24.00 16.35 -25.54
N LEU A 513 22.83 16.55 -26.14
CA LEU A 513 22.46 17.74 -26.88
C LEU A 513 21.27 18.37 -26.16
N SER A 514 21.41 19.62 -25.72
CA SER A 514 20.36 20.33 -24.97
C SER A 514 20.30 21.80 -25.35
N ILE A 515 19.17 22.45 -25.05
CA ILE A 515 19.05 23.90 -24.99
C ILE A 515 19.11 24.27 -23.51
N GLY A 516 19.96 25.23 -23.15
CA GLY A 516 20.17 25.60 -21.76
C GLY A 516 20.61 27.05 -21.62
N SER A 517 20.80 27.47 -20.38
CA SER A 517 21.42 28.74 -20.03
C SER A 517 22.52 28.53 -18.99
N TYR A 518 23.57 29.35 -19.06
CA TYR A 518 24.69 29.34 -18.11
C TYR A 518 24.70 30.66 -17.37
N VAL A 519 23.97 30.70 -16.25
CA VAL A 519 23.72 31.94 -15.51
C VAL A 519 24.85 32.18 -14.51
N GLY A 520 25.54 33.32 -14.60
CA GLY A 520 26.63 33.61 -13.70
C GLY A 520 27.40 34.88 -13.99
N PHE A 521 28.64 34.93 -13.50
CA PHE A 521 29.54 36.07 -13.63
C PHE A 521 30.52 35.85 -14.78
N ASN A 522 30.69 36.88 -15.60
CA ASN A 522 31.60 36.92 -16.74
C ASN A 522 32.64 38.03 -16.53
N ALA A 523 33.89 37.78 -16.90
CA ALA A 523 34.96 38.77 -16.92
C ALA A 523 35.85 38.57 -18.15
N GLY A 524 36.27 39.65 -18.80
CA GLY A 524 37.02 39.57 -20.04
C GLY A 524 37.37 40.92 -20.66
N VAL A 525 37.70 40.88 -21.95
CA VAL A 525 37.95 42.05 -22.79
C VAL A 525 36.84 42.21 -23.81
N GLU A 526 36.41 43.45 -24.02
CA GLU A 526 35.44 43.83 -25.05
C GLU A 526 36.13 44.68 -26.12
N THR A 527 35.88 44.34 -27.39
CA THR A 527 36.38 45.08 -28.55
C THR A 527 35.22 45.70 -29.32
N LEU A 528 35.20 47.02 -29.43
CA LEU A 528 34.14 47.80 -30.09
C LEU A 528 34.63 48.25 -31.48
N SER A 529 34.13 47.61 -32.53
CA SER A 529 34.64 47.80 -33.90
C SER A 529 34.37 49.19 -34.51
N LYS A 530 33.54 50.03 -33.85
CA LYS A 530 33.12 51.35 -34.33
C LYS A 530 33.84 52.53 -33.65
N LEU A 531 34.79 52.29 -32.73
CA LEU A 531 35.52 53.33 -32.01
C LEU A 531 36.94 53.54 -32.55
N ASP A 532 37.48 54.75 -32.36
CA ASP A 532 38.86 55.12 -32.71
C ASP A 532 39.90 54.27 -31.96
N SER A 533 41.09 54.15 -32.55
CA SER A 533 42.11 53.15 -32.21
C SER A 533 42.63 53.13 -30.76
N LYS A 534 42.41 54.19 -29.97
CA LYS A 534 42.82 54.24 -28.55
C LYS A 534 41.79 53.66 -27.57
N ASP A 535 40.51 53.63 -27.92
CA ASP A 535 39.40 53.18 -27.05
C ASP A 535 38.73 51.89 -27.55
N LYS A 536 39.35 51.24 -28.53
CA LYS A 536 38.79 50.07 -29.23
C LYS A 536 38.65 48.82 -28.34
N THR A 537 39.42 48.73 -27.25
CA THR A 537 39.44 47.56 -26.36
C THR A 537 39.40 47.98 -24.89
N GLY A 538 38.52 47.38 -24.10
CA GLY A 538 38.38 47.64 -22.67
C GLY A 538 38.08 46.39 -21.85
N LEU A 539 38.23 46.48 -20.53
CA LEU A 539 37.83 45.42 -19.61
C LEU A 539 36.30 45.39 -19.48
N ASN A 540 35.71 44.19 -19.50
CA ASN A 540 34.30 43.94 -19.32
C ASN A 540 34.10 42.95 -18.17
N ALA A 541 33.23 43.28 -17.23
CA ALA A 541 32.81 42.37 -16.18
C ALA A 541 31.33 42.59 -15.87
N GLY A 542 30.60 41.50 -15.61
CA GLY A 542 29.17 41.58 -15.35
C GLY A 542 28.50 40.21 -15.31
N MET A 543 27.19 40.22 -15.18
CA MET A 543 26.41 39.00 -15.22
C MET A 543 26.07 38.59 -16.66
N GLY A 544 26.24 37.30 -16.95
CA GLY A 544 25.78 36.65 -18.17
C GLY A 544 24.66 35.67 -17.89
N ALA A 545 23.71 35.60 -18.81
CA ALA A 545 22.73 34.53 -18.86
C ALA A 545 22.43 34.20 -20.33
N PRO A 546 23.44 33.72 -21.08
CA PRO A 546 23.26 33.37 -22.47
C PRO A 546 22.33 32.16 -22.59
N ILE A 547 21.47 32.12 -23.60
CA ILE A 547 20.60 30.99 -23.96
C ILE A 547 21.04 30.45 -25.32
N GLY A 548 21.11 29.13 -25.44
CA GLY A 548 21.77 28.50 -26.57
C GLY A 548 21.75 26.97 -26.55
N VAL A 549 22.40 26.40 -27.56
CA VAL A 549 22.52 24.94 -27.75
C VAL A 549 23.82 24.45 -27.11
N ALA A 550 23.71 23.46 -26.25
CA ALA A 550 24.80 22.80 -25.54
C ALA A 550 25.03 21.40 -26.09
N PHE A 551 26.26 21.16 -26.55
CA PHE A 551 26.79 19.86 -26.90
C PHE A 551 27.72 19.42 -25.77
N SER A 552 27.33 18.41 -25.00
CA SER A 552 28.01 18.03 -23.77
C SER A 552 28.48 16.58 -23.80
N TRP A 553 29.67 16.33 -23.24
CA TRP A 553 30.24 15.01 -23.03
C TRP A 553 30.59 14.82 -21.56
N GLY A 554 30.12 13.72 -20.98
CA GLY A 554 30.47 13.31 -19.62
C GLY A 554 31.92 12.82 -19.51
N GLY A 555 32.58 13.15 -18.41
CA GLY A 555 33.90 12.62 -18.08
C GLY A 555 33.85 11.15 -17.67
N LYS A 556 35.00 10.46 -17.68
CA LYS A 556 35.10 9.10 -17.13
C LYS A 556 34.92 9.14 -15.61
N SER A 557 34.10 8.21 -15.10
CA SER A 557 33.91 7.99 -13.67
C SER A 557 34.76 6.79 -13.26
N ASP A 558 35.89 7.02 -12.59
CA ASP A 558 36.68 5.95 -11.95
C ASP A 558 36.24 5.79 -10.48
N ALA A 559 36.47 4.61 -9.90
CA ALA A 559 36.05 4.29 -8.53
C ALA A 559 36.53 5.37 -7.53
N GLY A 560 35.58 6.17 -7.01
CA GLY A 560 35.81 7.26 -6.05
C GLY A 560 35.70 8.69 -6.59
N HIS A 561 35.64 8.90 -7.90
CA HIS A 561 35.57 10.24 -8.51
C HIS A 561 34.26 10.45 -9.28
N SER A 562 33.50 11.49 -8.93
CA SER A 562 32.32 11.87 -9.70
C SER A 562 32.75 12.55 -11.01
N PRO A 563 32.09 12.27 -12.14
CA PRO A 563 32.50 12.84 -13.42
C PRO A 563 32.14 14.33 -13.54
N GLY A 564 33.01 15.08 -14.20
CA GLY A 564 32.69 16.42 -14.73
C GLY A 564 32.08 16.33 -16.13
N SER A 565 31.88 17.48 -16.79
CA SER A 565 31.39 17.52 -18.18
C SER A 565 32.14 18.54 -19.01
N TYR A 566 32.36 18.24 -20.29
CA TYR A 566 32.87 19.18 -21.28
C TYR A 566 31.74 19.59 -22.19
N THR A 567 31.49 20.89 -22.33
CA THR A 567 30.38 21.41 -23.15
C THR A 567 30.89 22.44 -24.16
N TYR A 568 30.59 22.21 -25.44
CA TYR A 568 30.60 23.26 -26.45
C TYR A 568 29.22 23.89 -26.50
N TYR A 569 29.16 25.19 -26.34
CA TYR A 569 27.91 25.93 -26.20
C TYR A 569 27.82 27.03 -27.23
N LEU A 570 26.71 27.10 -27.97
CA LEU A 570 26.43 28.13 -28.97
C LEU A 570 25.28 29.00 -28.48
N SER A 571 25.56 30.23 -28.07
CA SER A 571 24.55 31.19 -27.60
C SER A 571 23.91 31.93 -28.78
N VAL A 572 22.62 32.26 -28.63
CA VAL A 572 21.86 33.05 -29.60
C VAL A 572 21.41 34.38 -28.99
N VAL A 573 20.98 34.34 -27.73
CA VAL A 573 20.55 35.52 -26.97
C VAL A 573 21.20 35.55 -25.59
N ASP A 574 21.29 36.73 -24.98
CA ASP A 574 21.78 36.88 -23.62
C ASP A 574 20.88 37.82 -22.82
N ILE A 575 20.34 37.29 -21.73
CA ILE A 575 19.45 38.01 -20.81
C ILE A 575 20.14 38.44 -19.53
N GLY A 576 21.49 38.43 -19.49
CA GLY A 576 22.30 38.75 -18.32
C GLY A 576 21.99 40.10 -17.69
N ALA A 577 21.64 41.12 -18.49
CA ALA A 577 21.25 42.44 -17.98
C ALA A 577 19.94 42.40 -17.17
N PHE A 578 18.98 41.56 -17.55
CA PHE A 578 17.75 41.34 -16.78
C PHE A 578 18.01 40.55 -15.53
N THR A 579 18.82 39.49 -15.65
CA THR A 579 19.20 38.65 -14.52
C THR A 579 19.91 39.50 -13.45
N ALA A 580 20.84 40.38 -13.85
CA ALA A 580 21.52 41.31 -12.94
C ALA A 580 20.57 42.27 -12.21
N PHE A 581 19.61 42.85 -12.96
CA PHE A 581 18.62 43.75 -12.39
C PHE A 581 17.71 43.06 -11.37
N ARG A 582 17.31 41.81 -11.64
CA ARG A 582 16.48 41.00 -10.73
C ARG A 582 17.24 40.53 -9.49
N PHE A 583 18.55 40.26 -9.59
CA PHE A 583 19.37 39.97 -8.40
C PHE A 583 19.61 41.18 -7.50
N THR A 584 19.51 42.40 -8.05
CA THR A 584 19.78 43.64 -7.31
C THR A 584 18.50 44.34 -6.81
N ASN A 585 17.36 44.14 -7.47
CA ASN A 585 16.07 44.73 -7.11
C ASN A 585 15.02 43.63 -6.94
N ASN A 586 14.77 43.23 -5.69
CA ASN A 586 13.68 42.30 -5.35
C ASN A 586 12.31 42.88 -5.76
N ASP A 587 11.64 42.19 -6.69
CA ASP A 587 10.20 42.19 -7.03
C ASP A 587 9.40 43.51 -7.19
N ALA A 588 10.01 44.70 -7.16
CA ALA A 588 9.27 45.96 -7.05
C ALA A 588 9.04 46.78 -8.35
N VAL A 589 9.44 46.31 -9.54
CA VAL A 589 9.25 47.09 -10.78
C VAL A 589 8.39 46.32 -11.77
N ASN A 590 7.12 46.72 -11.86
CA ASN A 590 6.08 46.06 -12.65
C ASN A 590 6.07 46.42 -14.13
N ASP A 591 6.72 47.52 -14.54
CA ASP A 591 6.78 47.96 -15.94
C ASP A 591 8.22 48.08 -16.43
N LEU A 592 8.61 47.09 -17.24
CA LEU A 592 9.80 47.14 -18.07
C LEU A 592 9.36 47.62 -19.48
N PRO A 593 9.99 48.65 -20.08
CA PRO A 593 9.59 49.14 -21.40
C PRO A 593 9.65 48.06 -22.50
N SER A 594 8.93 48.22 -23.61
CA SER A 594 8.92 47.22 -24.70
C SER A 594 10.31 47.03 -25.32
N LEU A 595 10.78 45.78 -25.42
CA LEU A 595 12.06 45.42 -26.03
C LEU A 595 11.87 44.72 -27.37
N ASN A 596 12.80 44.97 -28.29
CA ASN A 596 12.94 44.20 -29.51
C ASN A 596 13.94 43.06 -29.32
N PHE A 597 13.70 41.92 -29.97
CA PHE A 597 14.59 40.75 -29.94
C PHE A 597 16.03 41.08 -30.36
N SER A 598 16.20 42.06 -31.27
CA SER A 598 17.52 42.59 -31.68
C SER A 598 18.37 43.09 -30.52
N ASN A 599 17.75 43.51 -29.42
CA ASN A 599 18.44 44.09 -28.26
C ASN A 599 18.99 43.02 -27.32
N LEU A 600 18.50 41.78 -27.43
CA LEU A 600 18.93 40.60 -26.67
C LEU A 600 19.79 39.64 -27.51
N PHE A 601 19.80 39.82 -28.82
CA PHE A 601 20.56 39.00 -29.75
C PHE A 601 22.06 39.11 -29.47
N ALA A 602 22.65 37.99 -29.02
CA ALA A 602 24.02 37.91 -28.55
C ALA A 602 24.66 36.57 -28.98
N PRO A 603 24.90 36.42 -30.30
CA PRO A 603 25.48 35.19 -30.82
C PRO A 603 26.89 35.00 -30.27
N GLY A 604 27.21 33.77 -29.88
CA GLY A 604 28.48 33.47 -29.25
C GLY A 604 28.76 31.98 -29.16
N ALA A 605 29.98 31.65 -28.77
CA ALA A 605 30.41 30.30 -28.49
C ALA A 605 31.15 30.27 -27.16
N ALA A 606 30.99 29.18 -26.40
CA ALA A 606 31.73 28.95 -25.18
C ALA A 606 32.19 27.49 -25.08
N PHE A 607 33.33 27.30 -24.44
CA PHE A 607 33.78 26.01 -23.95
C PHE A 607 33.65 26.01 -22.44
N ILE A 608 32.87 25.06 -21.91
CA ILE A 608 32.42 25.06 -20.53
C ILE A 608 32.79 23.72 -19.89
N TYR A 609 33.50 23.78 -18.78
CA TYR A 609 33.77 22.66 -17.91
C TYR A 609 32.79 22.68 -16.73
N GLY A 610 31.93 21.67 -16.65
CA GLY A 610 31.00 21.46 -15.54
C GLY A 610 31.69 20.73 -14.40
N LEU A 611 31.67 21.33 -13.20
CA LEU A 611 32.38 20.83 -12.03
C LEU A 611 31.77 19.50 -11.53
N PRO A 612 32.58 18.53 -11.09
CA PRO A 612 32.10 17.33 -10.42
C PRO A 612 31.24 17.65 -9.19
N LYS A 613 30.19 16.85 -8.92
CA LYS A 613 29.30 16.93 -7.73
C LYS A 613 28.50 18.24 -7.55
N PHE A 614 28.80 19.29 -8.29
CA PHE A 614 28.22 20.63 -8.12
C PHE A 614 27.67 21.16 -9.46
N PRO A 615 26.47 21.78 -9.52
CA PRO A 615 25.91 22.32 -10.77
C PRO A 615 26.64 23.55 -11.32
N GLY A 616 27.70 24.01 -10.66
CA GLY A 616 28.58 25.06 -11.16
C GLY A 616 29.45 24.63 -12.33
N SER A 617 29.79 25.61 -13.15
CA SER A 617 30.57 25.47 -14.36
C SER A 617 31.54 26.64 -14.49
N VAL A 618 32.68 26.40 -15.11
CA VAL A 618 33.65 27.43 -15.49
C VAL A 618 33.94 27.29 -16.97
N GLY A 619 34.14 28.40 -17.68
CA GLY A 619 34.32 28.32 -19.13
C GLY A 619 35.02 29.51 -19.73
N LEU A 620 35.47 29.33 -20.97
CA LEU A 620 35.94 30.39 -21.85
C LEU A 620 34.83 30.74 -22.83
N PHE A 621 34.60 32.02 -23.09
CA PHE A 621 33.55 32.46 -24.00
C PHE A 621 34.02 33.52 -24.98
N MET A 622 33.39 33.50 -26.15
CA MET A 622 33.44 34.54 -27.16
C MET A 622 32.00 34.87 -27.54
N GLN A 623 31.59 36.13 -27.39
CA GLN A 623 30.21 36.52 -27.61
C GLN A 623 30.13 37.91 -28.20
N ARG A 624 29.25 38.13 -29.17
CA ARG A 624 28.86 39.48 -29.57
C ARG A 624 27.89 40.00 -28.52
N GLY A 625 28.29 41.02 -27.76
CA GLY A 625 27.50 41.56 -26.66
C GLY A 625 26.14 42.06 -27.14
N PRO A 626 25.06 41.88 -26.36
CA PRO A 626 23.76 42.44 -26.69
C PRO A 626 23.80 43.97 -26.68
N SER A 627 22.97 44.60 -27.50
CA SER A 627 22.82 46.06 -27.51
C SER A 627 22.28 46.58 -26.17
N LEU A 628 21.53 45.76 -25.43
CA LEU A 628 21.10 46.07 -24.07
C LEU A 628 22.23 45.84 -23.07
N ARG A 629 22.69 46.91 -22.41
CA ARG A 629 23.80 46.85 -21.44
C ARG A 629 23.34 46.81 -20.00
N LYS A 630 22.30 47.59 -19.67
CA LYS A 630 21.81 47.73 -18.31
C LYS A 630 20.30 47.96 -18.30
N VAL A 631 19.67 47.42 -17.27
CA VAL A 631 18.26 47.67 -16.94
C VAL A 631 18.25 48.46 -15.64
N THR A 632 17.50 49.56 -15.60
CA THR A 632 17.35 50.41 -14.41
C THR A 632 15.86 50.63 -14.13
N SER A 633 15.52 51.12 -12.94
CA SER A 633 14.14 51.50 -12.59
C SER A 633 13.60 52.66 -13.45
N ALA A 634 14.46 53.41 -14.14
CA ALA A 634 14.10 54.52 -15.01
C ALA A 634 14.09 54.17 -16.51
N GLY A 635 14.47 52.94 -16.90
CA GLY A 635 14.52 52.49 -18.30
C GLY A 635 15.76 51.68 -18.67
N TYR A 636 16.05 51.58 -19.97
CA TYR A 636 17.14 50.78 -20.54
C TYR A 636 18.32 51.62 -20.99
N GLU A 637 19.53 51.13 -20.72
CA GLU A 637 20.76 51.65 -21.34
C GLU A 637 21.13 50.76 -22.52
N PHE A 638 21.05 51.32 -23.73
CA PHE A 638 21.47 50.68 -24.97
C PHE A 638 22.81 51.23 -25.44
N ASP A 639 23.60 50.36 -26.05
CA ASP A 639 24.83 50.71 -26.76
C ASP A 639 24.76 50.10 -28.17
N GLU A 640 24.66 50.93 -29.20
CA GLU A 640 24.54 50.52 -30.60
C GLU A 640 25.87 50.03 -31.22
N THR A 641 26.95 50.02 -30.44
CA THR A 641 28.28 49.67 -30.94
C THR A 641 28.64 48.19 -30.85
N ASN A 642 27.70 47.31 -30.43
CA ASN A 642 27.78 45.83 -30.35
C ASN A 642 29.18 45.24 -30.59
N GLY A 643 29.95 45.10 -29.50
CA GLY A 643 31.32 44.60 -29.53
C GLY A 643 31.45 43.08 -29.38
N TRP A 644 32.63 42.57 -29.71
CA TRP A 644 33.01 41.20 -29.38
C TRP A 644 33.63 41.15 -27.98
N ARG A 645 33.10 40.27 -27.13
CA ARG A 645 33.58 40.01 -25.78
C ARG A 645 34.28 38.66 -25.75
N PHE A 646 35.45 38.61 -25.13
CA PHE A 646 36.24 37.40 -24.93
C PHE A 646 36.63 37.30 -23.46
N GLY A 647 36.41 36.16 -22.82
CA GLY A 647 36.70 36.07 -21.39
C GLY A 647 36.44 34.72 -20.76
N ILE A 648 36.40 34.74 -19.43
CA ILE A 648 36.07 33.62 -18.56
C ILE A 648 34.68 33.81 -17.96
N MET A 649 33.98 32.71 -17.72
CA MET A 649 32.71 32.68 -16.99
C MET A 649 32.78 31.72 -15.81
N ALA A 650 32.08 32.06 -14.74
CA ALA A 650 31.73 31.17 -13.65
C ALA A 650 30.20 31.19 -13.51
N SER A 651 29.55 30.06 -13.77
CA SER A 651 28.10 30.00 -13.97
C SER A 651 27.47 28.76 -13.38
N VAL A 652 26.15 28.80 -13.18
CA VAL A 652 25.32 27.65 -12.85
C VAL A 652 24.59 27.21 -14.12
N ASP A 653 24.60 25.91 -14.37
CA ASP A 653 23.90 25.31 -15.50
C ASP A 653 22.39 25.25 -15.23
N ILE A 654 21.62 26.00 -16.00
CA ILE A 654 20.17 26.06 -15.96
C ILE A 654 19.62 25.37 -17.22
N PRO A 655 19.10 24.13 -17.11
CA PRO A 655 18.48 23.50 -18.27
C PRO A 655 17.21 24.21 -18.70
N LEU A 656 17.01 24.27 -20.01
CA LEU A 656 15.74 24.66 -20.57
C LEU A 656 15.07 23.44 -21.24
N PHE A 657 15.81 22.69 -22.05
CA PHE A 657 15.27 21.57 -22.80
C PHE A 657 16.36 20.54 -23.15
N ASN A 658 16.07 19.24 -23.09
CA ASN A 658 17.02 18.20 -23.51
C ASN A 658 16.59 17.61 -24.86
N MET A 659 17.43 17.72 -25.89
CA MET A 659 17.10 17.27 -27.25
C MET A 659 17.50 15.82 -27.49
N PHE A 660 18.68 15.40 -27.00
CA PHE A 660 19.20 14.05 -27.23
C PHE A 660 20.21 13.64 -26.15
N THR A 661 20.23 12.37 -25.76
CA THR A 661 21.23 11.83 -24.83
C THR A 661 21.63 10.42 -25.24
N LYS A 662 22.91 10.24 -25.60
CA LYS A 662 23.46 8.93 -25.99
C LYS A 662 23.66 8.06 -24.75
N GLY A 663 23.23 6.80 -24.82
CA GLY A 663 23.42 5.83 -23.72
C GLY A 663 22.43 5.97 -22.57
N LYS A 664 21.51 6.95 -22.62
CA LYS A 664 20.30 6.92 -21.80
C LYS A 664 19.42 5.82 -22.36
N LYS A 665 19.51 4.62 -21.80
CA LYS A 665 18.33 3.75 -21.74
C LYS A 665 17.28 4.63 -21.09
N SER A 666 16.21 4.93 -21.80
CA SER A 666 14.99 5.51 -21.25
C SER A 666 14.70 4.75 -19.97
N GLY A 667 14.97 5.37 -18.82
CA GLY A 667 14.35 4.93 -17.59
C GLY A 667 12.87 5.07 -17.87
N CYS A 668 12.20 3.92 -17.99
CA CYS A 668 10.83 3.79 -18.50
C CYS A 668 10.71 3.95 -20.03
N SER A 669 11.37 3.12 -20.84
CA SER A 669 10.77 2.71 -22.12
C SER A 669 10.26 1.30 -22.01
N TYR A 670 8.94 1.19 -22.06
CA TYR A 670 8.28 0.08 -22.73
C TYR A 670 8.98 -0.14 -24.07
N SER A 671 9.58 -1.32 -24.26
CA SER A 671 9.96 -1.77 -25.58
C SER A 671 8.70 -2.34 -26.20
N PRO A 672 8.09 -1.73 -27.22
CA PRO A 672 7.20 -2.48 -28.07
C PRO A 672 8.07 -3.51 -28.81
N GLU A 673 7.78 -4.80 -28.62
CA GLU A 673 8.03 -5.77 -29.69
C GLU A 673 7.17 -5.45 -30.90
#